data_AF-A0A6L8KTL5-F1
#
_entry.id   AF-A0A6L8KTL5-F1
#
_cell.length_a   1.000
_cell.length_b   1.000
_cell.length_c   1.000
_cell.angle_alpha   90.00
_cell.angle_beta   90.00
_cell.angle_gamma   90.00
#
_symmetry.space_group_name_H-M   'P 1'
#
loop_
_entity.id
_entity.type
_entity.pdbx_description
1 polymer ?
#
loop_
_entity_poly.entity_id
_entity_poly.type
_entity_poly.pdbx_seq_one_letter_code
_entity_poly.pdbx_strand_id
1 'polypeptide(L)'
;MKSTLKTALRPLPLVLAAAGIGAGLIACGSSSDSSVPTMTGQVVGSYYENAVVCLESSSAKFTCDSNSGTVRTGADGSFTITGASHGALLVTVGTDAIRHDAVGDAGTKVTQKLLFRAPDGHTAVVDAISTELTALMDANGGDFAKASSQLAARLGVAEANLLADVNKVSGDDQAKLKAENDVMTGVIANAATQAAASDIASTVTAGAALANIKNIVVIYAENRGFDNLYGLFPGANGVPGVNPTSTGGYVAQKDYDNSTLPVLPPTWGGMTAAGQSLVITQAQSANLANKPFQIDDANSAISMPQSVITRDLVHRFYNNQMQINGGANDKFAAYSDAGGLTMGYYDGSKMKMWDIAKQYALADNLFIGAFGGSFLTHQYLICACAPQYPNADKSVASGSIAKIDLDSKGNFLRLTPSATAPASVLNGAPAYANDGAITPADSSGMFYAVNTMQPPYQPSSNAPSGDDSTRLFADTNKSNTLPPQTQKNIGDLLTAKSVDWAWYAGAWKDSLAAGTAAPRGAFTNPPNFQFHHQPFNYFANMDPVKFPAYRAAHLKDYDTQFVADAAAGTLPAVAFYKPQGNLNQHAGYASVADGDAHIADVIAKLKKSPQWKNMLVIVTYDENGGFYDHAAPPKGDRWGPGTRVPAIIVSPYVKKGTVDHTQYDSASILRAITHRFNLPVLDGLTTRDKALATSGAKPMGDFSAALALTPQE
;
A
#
# COMPACT_ATOMS: atom_id res chain seq x y z
N MET A 1 42.79 -45.10 33.16
CA MET A 1 44.09 -44.70 32.59
C MET A 1 44.20 -43.17 32.64
N LYS A 2 45.00 -42.62 33.57
CA LYS A 2 46.09 -41.63 33.40
C LYS A 2 45.77 -40.43 32.47
N SER A 3 45.44 -39.27 33.07
CA SER A 3 46.25 -38.02 33.20
C SER A 3 46.34 -37.20 31.91
N THR A 4 46.18 -35.86 31.87
CA THR A 4 47.07 -34.81 32.44
C THR A 4 46.35 -33.44 32.29
N LEU A 5 46.07 -32.66 33.36
CA LEU A 5 46.66 -31.35 33.77
C LEU A 5 46.78 -30.28 32.64
N LYS A 6 46.43 -28.98 32.80
CA LYS A 6 46.78 -28.03 33.88
C LYS A 6 46.07 -26.65 33.79
N THR A 7 45.59 -26.18 34.96
CA THR A 7 45.67 -24.83 35.59
C THR A 7 45.17 -23.54 34.93
N ALA A 8 44.24 -22.87 35.63
CA ALA A 8 44.22 -21.42 35.84
C ALA A 8 43.94 -21.11 37.32
N LEU A 9 44.80 -20.31 37.96
CA LEU A 9 44.65 -19.81 39.34
C LEU A 9 44.14 -18.36 39.33
N ARG A 10 43.40 -18.01 40.40
CA ARG A 10 42.82 -16.70 40.73
C ARG A 10 43.40 -16.24 42.11
N PRO A 11 43.09 -15.04 42.64
CA PRO A 11 44.03 -13.94 42.92
C PRO A 11 44.32 -13.71 44.42
N LEU A 12 45.23 -12.76 44.75
CA LEU A 12 45.36 -12.18 46.10
C LEU A 12 45.71 -10.66 46.05
N PRO A 13 45.34 -9.86 47.06
CA PRO A 13 45.36 -8.40 47.07
C PRO A 13 46.59 -7.80 47.76
N LEU A 14 46.85 -6.49 47.58
CA LEU A 14 47.87 -5.75 48.31
C LEU A 14 47.28 -4.51 49.01
N VAL A 15 47.73 -4.28 50.23
CA VAL A 15 47.25 -3.32 51.23
C VAL A 15 48.32 -2.24 51.51
N LEU A 16 47.84 -1.00 51.71
CA LEU A 16 48.35 0.19 52.42
C LEU A 16 49.86 0.52 52.52
N ALA A 17 50.18 1.81 52.32
CA ALA A 17 50.86 2.63 53.34
C ALA A 17 50.67 4.15 53.08
N ALA A 18 50.42 4.89 54.15
CA ALA A 18 50.26 6.35 54.20
C ALA A 18 51.54 7.03 54.71
N ALA A 19 51.78 8.28 54.32
CA ALA A 19 52.63 9.23 55.04
C ALA A 19 52.12 10.66 54.78
N GLY A 20 51.82 11.40 55.84
CA GLY A 20 51.49 12.82 55.80
C GLY A 20 52.62 13.69 56.34
N ILE A 21 52.72 14.93 55.85
CA ILE A 21 53.36 16.07 56.51
C ILE A 21 52.52 17.31 56.16
N GLY A 22 52.27 18.16 57.16
CA GLY A 22 51.25 19.22 57.11
C GLY A 22 51.75 20.66 56.95
N ALA A 23 50.71 21.52 56.89
CA ALA A 23 50.57 22.93 57.28
C ALA A 23 51.31 24.03 56.49
N GLY A 24 50.50 24.91 55.88
CA GLY A 24 50.86 26.27 55.44
C GLY A 24 49.65 27.00 54.85
N LEU A 25 48.93 27.75 55.68
CA LEU A 25 47.82 28.65 55.31
C LEU A 25 48.39 30.02 54.88
N ILE A 26 48.14 30.46 53.64
CA ILE A 26 48.02 31.88 53.26
C ILE A 26 46.93 31.99 52.19
N ALA A 27 45.92 32.81 52.46
CA ALA A 27 44.80 33.11 51.57
C ALA A 27 45.17 34.21 50.56
N CYS A 28 44.66 34.10 49.33
CA CYS A 28 44.18 35.21 48.48
C CYS A 28 43.43 34.62 47.27
N GLY A 29 42.26 35.17 46.98
CA GLY A 29 41.22 34.55 46.16
C GLY A 29 41.54 34.35 44.69
N SER A 30 40.86 33.36 44.13
CA SER A 30 40.42 33.35 42.75
C SER A 30 39.00 32.76 42.73
N SER A 31 38.10 33.49 42.10
CA SER A 31 36.78 33.03 41.71
C SER A 31 36.90 31.73 40.92
N SER A 32 36.59 30.58 41.53
CA SER A 32 36.22 29.40 40.78
C SER A 32 34.78 29.60 40.34
N ASP A 33 34.63 30.24 39.18
CA ASP A 33 33.41 30.18 38.40
C ASP A 33 33.07 28.70 38.23
N SER A 34 32.05 28.24 38.95
CA SER A 34 31.46 26.93 38.75
C SER A 34 30.70 27.01 37.42
N SER A 35 31.42 26.94 36.30
CA SER A 35 30.81 26.82 34.99
C SER A 35 30.13 25.46 34.92
N VAL A 36 28.89 25.42 35.38
CA VAL A 36 27.99 24.31 35.14
C VAL A 36 28.00 24.11 33.62
N PRO A 37 28.39 22.94 33.10
CA PRO A 37 28.53 22.74 31.67
C PRO A 37 27.21 23.05 30.95
N THR A 38 27.29 23.68 29.79
CA THR A 38 26.11 24.07 29.01
C THR A 38 26.24 23.60 27.56
N MET A 39 25.09 23.23 26.98
CA MET A 39 24.95 23.09 25.53
C MET A 39 23.98 24.16 25.02
N THR A 40 24.35 24.83 23.94
CA THR A 40 23.56 25.88 23.29
C THR A 40 23.37 25.52 21.83
N GLY A 41 22.18 25.81 21.30
CA GLY A 41 21.86 25.57 19.91
C GLY A 41 20.59 26.29 19.49
N GLN A 42 20.12 25.99 18.28
CA GLN A 42 18.94 26.60 17.69
C GLN A 42 18.07 25.53 17.02
N VAL A 43 16.75 25.61 17.20
CA VAL A 43 15.78 24.80 16.46
C VAL A 43 15.39 25.54 15.18
N VAL A 44 15.70 24.98 14.01
CA VAL A 44 15.62 25.66 12.69
C VAL A 44 14.81 24.88 11.65
N GLY A 45 14.95 25.24 10.36
CA GLY A 45 14.03 24.87 9.28
C GLY A 45 12.87 25.87 9.23
N SER A 46 12.17 25.97 10.35
CA SER A 46 11.49 27.18 10.81
C SER A 46 11.95 27.44 12.25
N TYR A 47 11.81 28.65 12.77
CA TYR A 47 12.16 28.87 14.18
C TYR A 47 10.95 28.53 15.04
N TYR A 48 11.14 27.62 15.99
CA TYR A 48 10.05 27.16 16.86
C TYR A 48 10.22 27.78 18.24
N GLU A 49 9.37 28.74 18.60
CA GLU A 49 9.26 29.29 19.95
C GLU A 49 8.54 28.31 20.87
N ASN A 50 8.96 28.26 22.13
CA ASN A 50 8.28 27.48 23.18
C ASN A 50 8.31 25.96 22.94
N ALA A 51 9.20 25.45 22.07
CA ALA A 51 9.48 24.03 21.91
C ALA A 51 10.29 23.51 23.10
N VAL A 52 10.05 22.26 23.52
CA VAL A 52 10.70 21.64 24.68
C VAL A 52 11.96 20.92 24.23
N VAL A 53 13.10 21.22 24.85
CA VAL A 53 14.41 20.60 24.57
C VAL A 53 14.87 19.81 25.80
N CYS A 54 15.35 18.59 25.59
CA CYS A 54 15.92 17.72 26.62
C CYS A 54 17.06 16.86 26.06
N LEU A 55 17.85 16.24 26.93
CA LEU A 55 18.73 15.15 26.50
C LEU A 55 17.88 13.95 26.11
N GLU A 56 18.20 13.32 25.00
CA GLU A 56 17.58 12.08 24.61
C GLU A 56 18.08 10.92 25.48
N SER A 57 17.16 10.04 25.90
CA SER A 57 17.51 8.81 26.61
C SER A 57 18.33 7.87 25.73
N SER A 58 19.48 7.44 26.25
CA SER A 58 20.35 6.44 25.61
C SER A 58 19.74 5.03 25.54
N SER A 59 18.68 4.78 26.31
CA SER A 59 17.99 3.48 26.37
C SER A 59 16.65 3.47 25.62
N ALA A 60 16.06 4.64 25.37
CA ALA A 60 14.77 4.79 24.70
C ALA A 60 14.77 6.05 23.82
N LYS A 61 15.08 5.88 22.53
CA LYS A 61 15.04 6.96 21.53
C LYS A 61 13.67 7.64 21.51
N PHE A 62 13.63 8.92 21.15
CA PHE A 62 12.42 9.77 21.18
C PHE A 62 11.80 9.93 22.58
N THR A 63 12.57 9.71 23.64
CA THR A 63 12.16 10.04 25.02
C THR A 63 13.25 10.88 25.70
N CYS A 64 12.84 11.80 26.58
CA CYS A 64 13.79 12.55 27.40
C CYS A 64 14.44 11.64 28.44
N ASP A 65 15.74 11.82 28.69
CA ASP A 65 16.40 11.22 29.85
C ASP A 65 15.75 11.74 31.13
N SER A 66 15.32 10.83 32.01
CA SER A 66 14.71 11.13 33.31
C SER A 66 15.57 12.00 34.23
N ASN A 67 16.89 11.99 34.03
CA ASN A 67 17.85 12.77 34.82
C ASN A 67 18.17 14.12 34.15
N SER A 68 17.68 14.35 32.93
CA SER A 68 17.84 15.62 32.25
C SER A 68 16.68 16.55 32.58
N GLY A 69 17.01 17.81 32.91
CA GLY A 69 16.01 18.88 32.93
C GLY A 69 15.54 19.21 31.51
N THR A 70 14.42 19.92 31.40
CA THR A 70 13.93 20.44 30.11
C THR A 70 14.07 21.95 30.06
N VAL A 71 14.40 22.48 28.87
CA VAL A 71 14.36 23.92 28.60
C VAL A 71 13.38 24.22 27.47
N ARG A 72 13.01 25.49 27.31
CA ARG A 72 12.17 25.94 26.20
C ARG A 72 12.91 26.89 25.30
N THR A 73 12.62 26.81 24.01
CA THR A 73 13.25 27.67 23.00
C THR A 73 12.68 29.10 23.01
N GLY A 74 13.53 30.08 22.68
CA GLY A 74 13.11 31.46 22.39
C GLY A 74 12.44 31.60 21.02
N ALA A 75 12.00 32.82 20.68
CA ALA A 75 11.31 33.12 19.40
C ALA A 75 12.18 32.88 18.16
N ASP A 76 13.50 33.00 18.31
CA ASP A 76 14.47 32.61 17.29
C ASP A 76 14.82 31.12 17.35
N GLY A 77 14.13 30.31 18.15
CA GLY A 77 14.44 28.88 18.32
C GLY A 77 15.68 28.60 19.18
N SER A 78 16.33 29.61 19.74
CA SER A 78 17.53 29.42 20.58
C SER A 78 17.21 28.71 21.88
N PHE A 79 18.13 27.85 22.35
CA PHE A 79 18.04 27.20 23.66
C PHE A 79 19.40 27.12 24.33
N THR A 80 19.40 26.98 25.67
CA THR A 80 20.60 26.66 26.44
C THR A 80 20.21 25.70 27.56
N ILE A 81 20.78 24.49 27.56
CA ILE A 81 20.55 23.47 28.58
C ILE A 81 21.75 23.41 29.52
N THR A 82 21.51 23.59 30.82
CA THR A 82 22.55 23.61 31.86
C THR A 82 22.69 22.24 32.51
N GLY A 83 23.91 21.91 32.94
CA GLY A 83 24.23 20.65 33.62
C GLY A 83 24.59 19.50 32.69
N ALA A 84 24.72 19.75 31.38
CA ALA A 84 25.10 18.78 30.38
C ALA A 84 26.17 19.36 29.46
N SER A 85 27.28 18.64 29.28
CA SER A 85 28.35 18.98 28.32
C SER A 85 28.32 18.13 27.05
N HIS A 86 27.51 17.07 27.03
CA HIS A 86 27.39 16.13 25.92
C HIS A 86 26.04 15.40 26.01
N GLY A 87 25.65 14.75 24.92
CA GLY A 87 24.44 13.94 24.77
C GLY A 87 23.65 14.31 23.52
N ALA A 88 22.98 13.31 22.93
CA ALA A 88 22.00 13.56 21.87
C ALA A 88 20.83 14.40 22.41
N LEU A 89 20.21 15.22 21.55
CA LEU A 89 19.07 16.05 21.92
C LEU A 89 17.78 15.53 21.30
N LEU A 90 16.70 15.70 22.06
CA LEU A 90 15.32 15.58 21.60
C LEU A 90 14.64 16.93 21.76
N VAL A 91 13.99 17.38 20.69
CA VAL A 91 13.14 18.58 20.67
C VAL A 91 11.70 18.15 20.40
N THR A 92 10.80 18.49 21.30
CA THR A 92 9.36 18.31 21.12
C THR A 92 8.70 19.65 20.82
N VAL A 93 8.20 19.79 19.59
CA VAL A 93 7.37 20.93 19.20
C VAL A 93 5.91 20.54 19.44
N GLY A 94 5.31 21.09 20.50
CA GLY A 94 3.89 20.90 20.81
C GLY A 94 2.99 21.89 20.07
N THR A 95 1.68 21.69 20.14
CA THR A 95 0.69 22.65 19.59
C THR A 95 0.61 23.96 20.39
N ASP A 96 1.28 24.01 21.54
CA ASP A 96 1.51 25.23 22.33
C ASP A 96 2.66 26.09 21.76
N ALA A 97 3.52 25.53 20.90
CA ALA A 97 4.61 26.24 20.25
C ALA A 97 4.14 27.22 19.16
N ILE A 98 5.02 28.16 18.80
CA ILE A 98 4.81 29.12 17.70
C ILE A 98 5.90 28.90 16.65
N ARG A 99 5.51 28.77 15.39
CA ARG A 99 6.39 28.63 14.24
C ARG A 99 6.61 30.00 13.59
N HIS A 100 7.85 30.42 13.47
CA HIS A 100 8.28 31.61 12.76
C HIS A 100 8.99 31.20 11.45
N ASP A 101 8.56 31.79 10.35
CA ASP A 101 9.21 31.65 9.03
C ASP A 101 10.47 32.51 8.95
N ALA A 102 10.49 33.64 9.68
CA ALA A 102 11.64 34.51 9.85
C ALA A 102 11.72 35.03 11.29
N VAL A 103 12.95 35.24 11.79
CA VAL A 103 13.16 35.82 13.12
C VAL A 103 12.48 37.19 13.21
N GLY A 104 11.58 37.35 14.19
CA GLY A 104 10.85 38.60 14.44
C GLY A 104 9.53 38.75 13.67
N ASP A 105 9.09 37.73 12.91
CA ASP A 105 7.74 37.72 12.35
C ASP A 105 6.67 37.49 13.43
N ALA A 106 5.39 37.61 13.05
CA ALA A 106 4.27 37.45 13.97
C ALA A 106 4.07 36.01 14.49
N GLY A 107 4.69 35.03 13.83
CA GLY A 107 4.54 33.61 14.12
C GLY A 107 3.17 33.03 13.74
N THR A 108 3.12 31.71 13.64
CA THR A 108 1.90 30.93 13.41
C THR A 108 1.82 29.78 14.41
N LYS A 109 0.61 29.41 14.85
CA LYS A 109 0.47 28.29 15.78
C LYS A 109 0.82 26.97 15.09
N VAL A 110 1.60 26.16 15.79
CA VAL A 110 1.88 24.78 15.35
C VAL A 110 0.62 23.95 15.48
N THR A 111 0.22 23.29 14.39
CA THR A 111 -1.02 22.49 14.33
C THR A 111 -0.80 21.00 14.48
N GLN A 112 0.45 20.54 14.39
CA GLN A 112 0.85 19.14 14.49
C GLN A 112 2.10 19.00 15.34
N LYS A 113 2.14 17.98 16.19
CA LYS A 113 3.32 17.69 17.02
C LYS A 113 4.50 17.29 16.13
N LEU A 114 5.70 17.80 16.43
CA LEU A 114 6.95 17.39 15.78
C LEU A 114 7.95 16.90 16.84
N LEU A 115 8.81 15.97 16.44
CA LEU A 115 9.87 15.40 17.28
C LEU A 115 11.18 15.43 16.50
N PHE A 116 12.04 16.41 16.80
CA PHE A 116 13.34 16.53 16.16
C PHE A 116 14.44 15.93 17.03
N ARG A 117 15.49 15.39 16.39
CA ARG A 117 16.65 14.80 17.05
C ARG A 117 17.94 15.41 16.50
N ALA A 118 18.93 15.57 17.37
CA ALA A 118 20.30 15.88 16.95
C ALA A 118 21.30 14.94 17.64
N PRO A 119 22.34 14.48 16.94
CA PRO A 119 23.29 13.53 17.50
C PRO A 119 24.23 14.20 18.52
N ASP A 120 24.78 13.40 19.43
CA ASP A 120 25.77 13.87 20.40
C ASP A 120 26.98 14.53 19.69
N GLY A 121 27.48 15.63 20.24
CA GLY A 121 28.54 16.44 19.66
C GLY A 121 28.13 17.32 18.46
N HIS A 122 26.88 17.23 18.01
CA HIS A 122 26.37 17.90 16.81
C HIS A 122 25.01 18.61 17.06
N THR A 123 24.89 19.22 18.22
CA THR A 123 23.62 19.76 18.77
C THR A 123 23.37 21.24 18.50
N ALA A 124 24.26 21.91 17.75
CA ALA A 124 24.18 23.35 17.51
C ALA A 124 22.93 23.74 16.70
N VAL A 125 22.46 22.82 15.86
CA VAL A 125 21.29 22.96 14.99
C VAL A 125 20.41 21.72 15.14
N VAL A 126 19.11 21.91 15.38
CA VAL A 126 18.12 20.82 15.49
C VAL A 126 16.93 21.12 14.59
N ASP A 127 16.61 20.21 13.69
CA ASP A 127 15.61 20.35 12.63
C ASP A 127 15.23 18.98 12.03
N ALA A 128 14.52 18.98 10.91
CA ALA A 128 14.13 17.75 10.23
C ALA A 128 15.33 17.03 9.57
N ILE A 129 16.33 17.76 9.09
CA ILE A 129 17.52 17.21 8.42
C ILE A 129 18.44 16.51 9.43
N SER A 130 18.72 17.15 10.56
CA SER A 130 19.46 16.55 11.68
C SER A 130 18.75 15.31 12.24
N THR A 131 17.41 15.27 12.19
CA THR A 131 16.63 14.08 12.56
C THR A 131 16.85 12.93 11.56
N GLU A 132 16.83 13.22 10.25
CA GLU A 132 17.15 12.24 9.21
C GLU A 132 18.59 11.74 9.33
N LEU A 133 19.54 12.65 9.56
CA LEU A 133 20.95 12.34 9.77
C LEU A 133 21.14 11.42 10.98
N THR A 134 20.42 11.69 12.07
CA THR A 134 20.43 10.84 13.27
C THR A 134 19.86 9.45 12.95
N ALA A 135 18.82 9.35 12.14
CA ALA A 135 18.27 8.06 11.71
C ALA A 135 19.24 7.26 10.81
N LEU A 136 19.98 7.93 9.93
CA LEU A 136 21.05 7.32 9.12
C LEU A 136 22.22 6.83 9.99
N MET A 137 22.63 7.64 10.97
CA MET A 137 23.65 7.30 11.94
C MET A 137 23.23 6.10 12.80
N ASP A 138 21.97 6.08 13.24
CA ASP A 138 21.41 4.94 13.97
C ASP A 138 21.43 3.65 13.14
N ALA A 139 21.10 3.74 11.84
CA ALA A 139 21.06 2.60 10.94
C ALA A 139 22.47 2.06 10.58
N ASN A 140 23.51 2.89 10.69
CA ASN A 140 24.87 2.52 10.31
C ASN A 140 25.80 2.18 11.51
N GLY A 141 25.23 2.08 12.72
CA GLY A 141 25.98 1.70 13.93
C GLY A 141 26.61 2.87 14.68
N GLY A 142 26.14 4.10 14.47
CA GLY A 142 26.61 5.30 15.18
C GLY A 142 27.68 6.11 14.45
N ASP A 143 27.96 5.81 13.18
CA ASP A 143 29.00 6.48 12.39
C ASP A 143 28.46 7.76 11.76
N PHE A 144 28.70 8.89 12.44
CA PHE A 144 28.30 10.21 12.00
C PHE A 144 28.94 10.60 10.66
N ALA A 145 30.24 10.40 10.49
CA ALA A 145 30.96 10.83 9.29
C ALA A 145 30.43 10.12 8.04
N LYS A 146 30.15 8.82 8.17
CA LYS A 146 29.52 8.05 7.09
C LYS A 146 28.09 8.52 6.81
N ALA A 147 27.27 8.74 7.84
CA ALA A 147 25.89 9.19 7.68
C ALA A 147 25.81 10.58 7.00
N SER A 148 26.66 11.51 7.45
CA SER A 148 26.76 12.88 6.97
C SER A 148 27.20 12.92 5.50
N SER A 149 28.28 12.21 5.16
CA SER A 149 28.76 12.12 3.77
C SER A 149 27.71 11.48 2.84
N GLN A 150 27.02 10.43 3.30
CA GLN A 150 25.94 9.79 2.53
C GLN A 150 24.75 10.73 2.29
N LEU A 151 24.31 11.44 3.31
CA LEU A 151 23.19 12.38 3.22
C LEU A 151 23.53 13.55 2.29
N ALA A 152 24.72 14.13 2.45
CA ALA A 152 25.20 15.23 1.61
C ALA A 152 25.26 14.82 0.13
N ALA A 153 25.81 13.64 -0.16
CA ALA A 153 25.88 13.09 -1.51
C ALA A 153 24.48 12.84 -2.12
N ARG A 154 23.54 12.33 -1.32
CA ARG A 154 22.15 12.10 -1.76
C ARG A 154 21.45 13.40 -2.13
N LEU A 155 21.59 14.42 -1.29
CA LEU A 155 20.98 15.74 -1.50
C LEU A 155 21.72 16.56 -2.55
N GLY A 156 22.98 16.22 -2.84
CA GLY A 156 23.83 17.00 -3.74
C GLY A 156 24.16 18.37 -3.16
N VAL A 157 24.49 18.43 -1.87
CA VAL A 157 24.82 19.65 -1.11
C VAL A 157 26.19 19.50 -0.45
N ALA A 158 26.80 20.61 -0.04
CA ALA A 158 28.03 20.57 0.75
C ALA A 158 27.75 19.96 2.14
N GLU A 159 28.63 19.07 2.59
CA GLU A 159 28.46 18.36 3.87
C GLU A 159 28.38 19.31 5.08
N ALA A 160 29.14 20.40 5.06
CA ALA A 160 29.11 21.43 6.11
C ALA A 160 27.75 22.14 6.24
N ASN A 161 26.91 22.10 5.21
CA ASN A 161 25.60 22.77 5.21
C ASN A 161 24.49 21.89 5.84
N LEU A 162 24.71 20.59 6.08
CA LEU A 162 23.70 19.70 6.68
C LEU A 162 23.32 20.07 8.12
N LEU A 163 24.26 20.65 8.87
CA LEU A 163 24.08 21.10 10.25
C LEU A 163 24.20 22.63 10.38
N ALA A 164 23.90 23.34 9.29
CA ALA A 164 23.80 24.79 9.28
C ALA A 164 22.32 25.21 9.38
N ASP A 165 22.09 26.43 9.85
CA ASP A 165 20.76 27.03 9.75
C ASP A 165 20.39 27.21 8.28
N VAL A 166 19.47 26.37 7.79
CA VAL A 166 19.02 26.36 6.40
C VAL A 166 18.47 27.72 5.93
N ASN A 167 17.98 28.56 6.85
CA ASN A 167 17.52 29.90 6.52
C ASN A 167 18.68 30.89 6.25
N LYS A 168 19.89 30.54 6.66
CA LYS A 168 21.13 31.32 6.47
C LYS A 168 22.05 30.75 5.39
N VAL A 169 21.86 29.49 4.99
CA VAL A 169 22.54 28.91 3.81
C VAL A 169 22.14 29.71 2.56
N SER A 170 23.00 29.78 1.55
CA SER A 170 22.73 30.52 0.31
C SER A 170 22.95 29.65 -0.93
N GLY A 171 22.37 30.06 -2.06
CA GLY A 171 22.54 29.38 -3.34
C GLY A 171 21.72 28.09 -3.48
N ASP A 172 22.19 27.19 -4.33
CA ASP A 172 21.48 25.95 -4.70
C ASP A 172 21.31 24.99 -3.50
N ASP A 173 22.32 24.93 -2.61
CA ASP A 173 22.26 24.13 -1.38
C ASP A 173 21.09 24.54 -0.49
N GLN A 174 20.80 25.85 -0.39
CA GLN A 174 19.66 26.32 0.39
C GLN A 174 18.35 25.76 -0.14
N ALA A 175 18.13 25.81 -1.46
CA ALA A 175 16.90 25.33 -2.07
C ALA A 175 16.70 23.82 -1.85
N LYS A 176 17.77 23.03 -2.00
CA LYS A 176 17.78 21.58 -1.77
C LYS A 176 17.51 21.23 -0.32
N LEU A 177 18.18 21.90 0.63
CA LEU A 177 17.99 21.67 2.05
C LEU A 177 16.59 22.09 2.51
N LYS A 178 16.05 23.22 2.03
CA LYS A 178 14.66 23.61 2.34
C LYS A 178 13.66 22.57 1.85
N ALA A 179 13.82 22.08 0.62
CA ALA A 179 12.97 21.05 0.07
C ALA A 179 13.04 19.75 0.90
N GLU A 180 14.24 19.33 1.32
CA GLU A 180 14.39 18.14 2.16
C GLU A 180 13.81 18.35 3.56
N ASN A 181 14.04 19.52 4.16
CA ASN A 181 13.48 19.87 5.46
C ASN A 181 11.95 19.79 5.45
N ASP A 182 11.30 20.27 4.38
CA ASP A 182 9.84 20.20 4.24
C ASP A 182 9.34 18.76 4.09
N VAL A 183 10.04 17.93 3.30
CA VAL A 183 9.74 16.50 3.16
C VAL A 183 9.85 15.78 4.51
N MET A 184 10.98 15.95 5.19
CA MET A 184 11.24 15.28 6.46
C MET A 184 10.36 15.81 7.60
N THR A 185 9.96 17.08 7.57
CA THR A 185 8.96 17.62 8.52
C THR A 185 7.64 16.88 8.39
N GLY A 186 7.19 16.57 7.17
CA GLY A 186 5.99 15.75 6.94
C GLY A 186 6.14 14.32 7.46
N VAL A 187 7.29 13.68 7.23
CA VAL A 187 7.62 12.34 7.78
C VAL A 187 7.57 12.34 9.31
N ILE A 188 8.18 13.34 9.94
CA ILE A 188 8.26 13.47 11.40
C ILE A 188 6.88 13.77 12.00
N ALA A 189 6.07 14.60 11.35
CA ALA A 189 4.69 14.86 11.77
C ALA A 189 3.85 13.58 11.75
N ASN A 190 3.98 12.76 10.70
CA ASN A 190 3.30 11.47 10.63
C ASN A 190 3.80 10.52 11.72
N ALA A 191 5.12 10.42 11.93
CA ALA A 191 5.69 9.57 12.99
C ALA A 191 5.24 10.00 14.39
N ALA A 192 5.10 11.31 14.64
CA ALA A 192 4.68 11.85 15.94
C ALA A 192 3.23 11.49 16.32
N THR A 193 2.43 10.92 15.40
CA THR A 193 1.10 10.36 15.69
C THR A 193 1.16 9.01 16.40
N GLN A 194 2.30 8.33 16.35
CA GLN A 194 2.47 7.02 16.97
C GLN A 194 2.55 7.13 18.49
N ALA A 195 1.99 6.14 19.19
CA ALA A 195 1.94 6.15 20.66
C ALA A 195 3.25 5.69 21.31
N ALA A 196 3.93 4.69 20.73
CA ALA A 196 5.15 4.12 21.27
C ALA A 196 6.39 4.74 20.61
N ALA A 197 7.41 5.06 21.41
CA ALA A 197 8.64 5.67 20.91
C ALA A 197 9.41 4.81 19.90
N SER A 198 9.33 3.48 20.03
CA SER A 198 9.84 2.53 19.03
C SER A 198 9.15 2.67 17.68
N ASP A 199 7.83 2.87 17.70
CA ASP A 199 7.01 3.00 16.49
C ASP A 199 7.28 4.34 15.80
N ILE A 200 7.53 5.41 16.58
CA ILE A 200 8.00 6.72 16.08
C ILE A 200 9.32 6.52 15.32
N ALA A 201 10.32 5.90 15.96
CA ALA A 201 11.62 5.66 15.32
C ALA A 201 11.49 4.86 14.02
N SER A 202 10.69 3.78 14.04
CA SER A 202 10.44 2.96 12.85
C SER A 202 9.76 3.74 11.73
N THR A 203 8.78 4.60 12.06
CA THR A 203 8.06 5.43 11.09
C THR A 203 8.95 6.51 10.50
N VAL A 204 9.84 7.12 11.28
CA VAL A 204 10.83 8.08 10.75
C VAL A 204 11.77 7.40 9.77
N THR A 205 12.35 6.24 10.13
CA THR A 205 13.25 5.50 9.24
C THR A 205 12.55 5.06 7.96
N ALA A 206 11.35 4.51 8.06
CA ALA A 206 10.59 4.04 6.91
C ALA A 206 10.15 5.22 6.01
N GLY A 207 9.68 6.32 6.59
CA GLY A 207 9.32 7.53 5.85
C GLY A 207 10.51 8.19 5.14
N ALA A 208 11.68 8.22 5.78
CA ALA A 208 12.92 8.68 5.15
C ALA A 208 13.34 7.77 3.98
N ALA A 209 13.20 6.45 4.14
CA ALA A 209 13.43 5.50 3.05
C ALA A 209 12.46 5.74 1.87
N LEU A 210 11.19 6.01 2.15
CA LEU A 210 10.20 6.37 1.13
C LEU A 210 10.56 7.69 0.44
N ALA A 211 11.04 8.71 1.16
CA ALA A 211 11.45 10.00 0.61
C ALA A 211 12.53 9.90 -0.50
N ASN A 212 13.33 8.83 -0.48
CA ASN A 212 14.34 8.53 -1.50
C ASN A 212 13.75 8.10 -2.85
N ILE A 213 12.51 7.63 -2.87
CA ILE A 213 11.82 7.24 -4.10
C ILE A 213 11.47 8.49 -4.90
N LYS A 214 11.63 8.53 -6.22
CA LYS A 214 11.21 9.66 -7.07
C LYS A 214 10.11 9.25 -8.07
N ASN A 215 10.03 7.96 -8.37
CA ASN A 215 9.02 7.38 -9.25
C ASN A 215 8.33 6.20 -8.56
N ILE A 216 7.00 6.22 -8.49
CA ILE A 216 6.19 5.08 -8.05
C ILE A 216 5.48 4.52 -9.28
N VAL A 217 5.71 3.24 -9.59
CA VAL A 217 5.05 2.50 -10.65
C VAL A 217 4.17 1.42 -10.04
N VAL A 218 2.88 1.46 -10.30
CA VAL A 218 1.90 0.47 -9.83
C VAL A 218 1.52 -0.43 -11.00
N ILE A 219 1.83 -1.71 -10.93
CA ILE A 219 1.38 -2.71 -11.91
C ILE A 219 0.22 -3.49 -11.30
N TYR A 220 -0.94 -3.40 -11.92
CA TYR A 220 -2.20 -3.90 -11.35
C TYR A 220 -2.76 -5.08 -12.18
N ALA A 221 -2.46 -6.31 -11.77
CA ALA A 221 -2.89 -7.54 -12.43
C ALA A 221 -4.36 -7.92 -12.10
N GLU A 222 -4.82 -9.10 -12.56
CA GLU A 222 -6.17 -9.68 -12.38
C GLU A 222 -6.05 -11.20 -12.14
N ASN A 223 -7.06 -11.90 -11.67
CA ASN A 223 -7.64 -11.73 -10.35
C ASN A 223 -7.21 -12.98 -9.59
N ARG A 224 -6.29 -12.83 -8.63
CA ARG A 224 -5.58 -13.95 -8.03
C ARG A 224 -5.41 -13.71 -6.54
N GLY A 225 -5.99 -14.60 -5.73
CA GLY A 225 -5.78 -14.59 -4.27
C GLY A 225 -4.33 -14.91 -3.90
N PHE A 226 -3.91 -14.51 -2.69
CA PHE A 226 -2.54 -14.77 -2.23
C PHE A 226 -2.25 -16.27 -2.19
N ASP A 227 -3.12 -17.05 -1.53
CA ASP A 227 -2.98 -18.50 -1.45
C ASP A 227 -3.05 -19.20 -2.83
N ASN A 228 -3.71 -18.59 -3.83
CA ASN A 228 -3.83 -19.17 -5.17
C ASN A 228 -2.49 -19.22 -5.92
N LEU A 229 -1.62 -18.22 -5.77
CA LEU A 229 -0.35 -18.12 -6.54
C LEU A 229 0.92 -18.13 -5.69
N TYR A 230 0.85 -17.61 -4.46
CA TYR A 230 2.00 -17.42 -3.57
C TYR A 230 1.83 -18.17 -2.25
N GLY A 231 0.76 -18.95 -2.11
CA GLY A 231 0.47 -19.75 -0.94
C GLY A 231 1.55 -20.77 -0.58
N LEU A 232 2.41 -21.18 -1.52
CA LEU A 232 3.56 -22.07 -1.28
C LEU A 232 4.89 -21.32 -1.07
N PHE A 233 4.90 -19.99 -1.12
CA PHE A 233 6.14 -19.22 -1.04
C PHE A 233 6.81 -19.40 0.34
N PRO A 234 8.11 -19.73 0.41
CA PRO A 234 8.80 -19.95 1.68
C PRO A 234 8.78 -18.70 2.57
N GLY A 235 8.41 -18.86 3.84
CA GLY A 235 8.34 -17.75 4.80
C GLY A 235 7.01 -16.99 4.80
N ALA A 236 6.15 -17.21 3.81
CA ALA A 236 4.84 -16.58 3.75
C ALA A 236 3.83 -17.26 4.70
N ASN A 237 2.91 -16.45 5.21
CA ASN A 237 1.65 -16.91 5.74
C ASN A 237 0.78 -17.45 4.60
N GLY A 238 1.08 -18.67 4.14
CA GLY A 238 0.46 -19.30 2.96
C GLY A 238 -0.54 -20.41 3.30
N VAL A 239 -0.83 -21.27 2.31
CA VAL A 239 -1.90 -22.28 2.36
C VAL A 239 -1.78 -23.16 3.62
N PRO A 240 -2.77 -23.17 4.51
CA PRO A 240 -2.72 -23.95 5.75
C PRO A 240 -2.58 -25.46 5.50
N GLY A 241 -1.71 -26.11 6.26
CA GLY A 241 -1.43 -27.55 6.14
C GLY A 241 -0.57 -27.93 4.94
N VAL A 242 -0.19 -26.97 4.09
CA VAL A 242 0.73 -27.18 2.96
C VAL A 242 1.99 -26.32 3.12
N ASN A 243 1.83 -25.04 3.45
CA ASN A 243 2.95 -24.14 3.74
C ASN A 243 3.35 -24.23 5.23
N PRO A 244 4.62 -24.54 5.55
CA PRO A 244 5.08 -24.69 6.93
C PRO A 244 5.06 -23.40 7.75
N THR A 245 5.01 -22.23 7.13
CA THR A 245 4.98 -20.92 7.80
C THR A 245 3.59 -20.30 7.87
N SER A 246 2.54 -21.05 7.52
CA SER A 246 1.17 -20.61 7.73
C SER A 246 0.89 -20.34 9.21
N THR A 247 0.24 -19.21 9.50
CA THR A 247 -0.08 -18.76 10.86
C THR A 247 -1.42 -19.28 11.37
N GLY A 248 -2.16 -20.04 10.54
CA GLY A 248 -3.47 -20.59 10.84
C GLY A 248 -3.65 -22.05 10.42
N GLY A 249 -4.71 -22.67 10.94
CA GLY A 249 -5.17 -23.98 10.49
C GLY A 249 -6.22 -23.87 9.39
N TYR A 250 -6.34 -24.89 8.56
CA TYR A 250 -7.43 -24.94 7.58
C TYR A 250 -8.79 -25.06 8.27
N VAL A 251 -9.75 -24.22 7.85
CA VAL A 251 -11.15 -24.27 8.28
C VAL A 251 -11.98 -24.91 7.16
N ALA A 252 -12.62 -26.04 7.48
CA ALA A 252 -13.46 -26.78 6.54
C ALA A 252 -14.59 -25.90 5.98
N GLN A 253 -14.80 -25.96 4.66
CA GLN A 253 -15.88 -25.20 4.04
C GLN A 253 -17.25 -25.72 4.48
N LYS A 254 -18.20 -24.81 4.61
CA LYS A 254 -19.56 -25.04 5.06
C LYS A 254 -20.55 -24.76 3.95
N ASP A 255 -21.73 -25.37 4.07
CA ASP A 255 -22.87 -25.12 3.22
C ASP A 255 -23.66 -23.87 3.69
N TYR A 256 -24.74 -23.55 2.98
CA TYR A 256 -25.63 -22.43 3.28
C TYR A 256 -26.18 -22.47 4.71
N ASP A 257 -26.49 -23.66 5.23
CA ASP A 257 -27.04 -23.91 6.56
C ASP A 257 -25.99 -24.00 7.69
N ASN A 258 -24.71 -23.74 7.37
CA ASN A 258 -23.54 -23.89 8.25
C ASN A 258 -23.12 -25.34 8.57
N SER A 259 -23.73 -26.35 7.96
CA SER A 259 -23.20 -27.72 8.03
C SER A 259 -21.84 -27.79 7.31
N THR A 260 -20.92 -28.62 7.80
CA THR A 260 -19.63 -28.85 7.14
C THR A 260 -19.85 -29.67 5.87
N LEU A 261 -19.31 -29.21 4.74
CA LEU A 261 -19.40 -29.93 3.48
C LEU A 261 -18.60 -31.25 3.57
N PRO A 262 -19.19 -32.41 3.22
CA PRO A 262 -18.47 -33.68 3.21
C PRO A 262 -17.41 -33.74 2.11
N VAL A 263 -17.66 -33.06 0.98
CA VAL A 263 -16.79 -32.90 -0.18
C VAL A 263 -17.01 -31.50 -0.77
N LEU A 264 -16.07 -31.01 -1.57
CA LEU A 264 -16.31 -29.79 -2.34
C LEU A 264 -17.38 -30.04 -3.42
N PRO A 265 -18.27 -29.06 -3.69
CA PRO A 265 -19.17 -29.12 -4.83
C PRO A 265 -18.38 -29.22 -6.13
N PRO A 266 -18.89 -29.93 -7.15
CA PRO A 266 -18.22 -30.00 -8.44
C PRO A 266 -18.16 -28.60 -9.07
N THR A 267 -17.20 -28.40 -9.97
CA THR A 267 -17.16 -27.19 -10.78
C THR A 267 -18.20 -27.29 -11.89
N TRP A 268 -19.34 -26.60 -11.72
CA TRP A 268 -20.43 -26.66 -12.70
C TRP A 268 -19.95 -26.18 -14.08
N GLY A 269 -20.28 -26.94 -15.13
CA GLY A 269 -19.82 -26.66 -16.49
C GLY A 269 -18.36 -27.01 -16.79
N GLY A 270 -17.58 -27.47 -15.80
CA GLY A 270 -16.16 -27.83 -15.97
C GLY A 270 -15.18 -26.74 -15.52
N MET A 271 -13.91 -27.11 -15.30
CA MET A 271 -12.90 -26.22 -14.71
C MET A 271 -12.15 -25.37 -15.74
N THR A 272 -12.19 -25.74 -17.02
CA THR A 272 -11.47 -25.04 -18.11
C THR A 272 -12.37 -24.04 -18.81
N ALA A 273 -11.81 -22.92 -19.26
CA ALA A 273 -12.53 -21.97 -20.09
C ALA A 273 -12.97 -22.63 -21.42
N ALA A 274 -14.03 -22.09 -22.03
CA ALA A 274 -14.49 -22.55 -23.32
C ALA A 274 -13.40 -22.38 -24.40
N GLY A 275 -13.25 -23.38 -25.27
CA GLY A 275 -12.29 -23.36 -26.38
C GLY A 275 -10.86 -23.80 -26.04
N GLN A 276 -10.58 -24.18 -24.79
CA GLN A 276 -9.29 -24.79 -24.42
C GLN A 276 -9.15 -26.20 -25.00
N SER A 277 -7.93 -26.58 -25.41
CA SER A 277 -7.66 -27.93 -25.90
C SER A 277 -7.68 -28.98 -24.79
N LEU A 278 -7.17 -28.62 -23.60
CA LEU A 278 -7.38 -29.41 -22.38
C LEU A 278 -8.76 -29.04 -21.81
N VAL A 279 -9.61 -30.05 -21.60
CA VAL A 279 -10.94 -29.86 -21.01
C VAL A 279 -11.06 -30.70 -19.75
N ILE A 280 -11.29 -30.05 -18.62
CA ILE A 280 -11.62 -30.71 -17.36
C ILE A 280 -13.12 -30.57 -17.12
N THR A 281 -13.84 -31.67 -17.26
CA THR A 281 -15.30 -31.72 -17.16
C THR A 281 -15.78 -31.61 -15.70
N GLN A 282 -17.05 -31.24 -15.52
CA GLN A 282 -17.69 -31.20 -14.20
C GLN A 282 -17.54 -32.54 -13.44
N ALA A 283 -17.70 -33.67 -14.14
CA ALA A 283 -17.61 -35.00 -13.54
C ALA A 283 -16.22 -35.31 -12.97
N GLN A 284 -15.15 -34.83 -13.62
CA GLN A 284 -13.77 -35.00 -13.14
C GLN A 284 -13.49 -34.21 -11.86
N SER A 285 -14.21 -33.09 -11.65
CA SER A 285 -14.08 -32.25 -10.45
C SER A 285 -15.00 -32.65 -9.29
N ALA A 286 -15.78 -33.73 -9.44
CA ALA A 286 -16.70 -34.17 -8.40
C ALA A 286 -15.97 -34.88 -7.23
N ASN A 287 -16.52 -34.74 -6.02
CA ASN A 287 -16.04 -35.43 -4.81
C ASN A 287 -14.60 -35.10 -4.38
N LEU A 288 -14.09 -33.92 -4.73
CA LEU A 288 -12.82 -33.44 -4.17
C LEU A 288 -12.98 -33.29 -2.64
N ALA A 289 -11.93 -33.65 -1.90
CA ALA A 289 -11.93 -33.49 -0.45
C ALA A 289 -12.17 -32.02 -0.07
N ASN A 290 -12.92 -31.77 1.01
CA ASN A 290 -13.15 -30.43 1.55
C ASN A 290 -11.85 -29.86 2.17
N LYS A 291 -10.93 -29.42 1.32
CA LYS A 291 -9.65 -28.76 1.63
C LYS A 291 -9.06 -28.11 0.38
N PRO A 292 -8.10 -27.18 0.50
CA PRO A 292 -7.37 -26.66 -0.64
C PRO A 292 -6.68 -27.78 -1.42
N PHE A 293 -6.59 -27.63 -2.75
CA PHE A 293 -5.93 -28.59 -3.63
C PHE A 293 -5.09 -27.90 -4.69
N GLN A 294 -4.02 -28.56 -5.13
CA GLN A 294 -3.14 -28.04 -6.16
C GLN A 294 -3.75 -28.29 -7.55
N ILE A 295 -3.94 -27.22 -8.33
CA ILE A 295 -4.50 -27.24 -9.68
C ILE A 295 -3.53 -27.88 -10.68
N ASP A 296 -2.23 -27.64 -10.52
CA ASP A 296 -1.17 -28.09 -11.44
C ASP A 296 -0.38 -29.31 -10.92
N ASP A 297 -0.93 -30.07 -9.97
CA ASP A 297 -0.34 -31.36 -9.57
C ASP A 297 -0.45 -32.37 -10.70
N ALA A 298 0.68 -32.77 -11.28
CA ALA A 298 0.75 -33.71 -12.39
C ALA A 298 0.19 -35.12 -12.07
N ASN A 299 0.02 -35.45 -10.78
CA ASN A 299 -0.56 -36.72 -10.34
C ASN A 299 -2.09 -36.64 -10.15
N SER A 300 -2.68 -35.46 -10.33
CA SER A 300 -4.11 -35.24 -10.16
C SER A 300 -4.88 -35.42 -11.47
N ALA A 301 -6.07 -36.03 -11.41
CA ALA A 301 -6.95 -36.19 -12.58
C ALA A 301 -7.54 -34.86 -13.10
N ILE A 302 -7.40 -33.78 -12.32
CA ILE A 302 -7.82 -32.41 -12.65
C ILE A 302 -6.63 -31.49 -12.95
N SER A 303 -5.44 -32.06 -13.18
CA SER A 303 -4.21 -31.30 -13.42
C SER A 303 -4.37 -30.34 -14.61
N MET A 304 -4.12 -29.06 -14.37
CA MET A 304 -4.09 -28.03 -15.41
C MET A 304 -2.82 -27.19 -15.25
N PRO A 305 -1.93 -27.14 -16.27
CA PRO A 305 -0.77 -26.26 -16.20
C PRO A 305 -1.20 -24.78 -16.24
N GLN A 306 -0.33 -23.90 -15.76
CA GLN A 306 -0.56 -22.44 -15.71
C GLN A 306 -0.81 -21.76 -17.07
N SER A 307 -0.53 -22.45 -18.19
CA SER A 307 -0.86 -22.01 -19.54
C SER A 307 -2.31 -22.28 -19.96
N VAL A 308 -3.02 -23.15 -19.24
CA VAL A 308 -4.43 -23.45 -19.49
C VAL A 308 -5.30 -22.46 -18.73
N ILE A 309 -6.27 -21.87 -19.44
CA ILE A 309 -7.18 -20.89 -18.88
C ILE A 309 -8.31 -21.64 -18.15
N THR A 310 -8.45 -21.40 -16.84
CA THR A 310 -9.58 -21.92 -16.07
C THR A 310 -10.87 -21.19 -16.46
N ARG A 311 -12.05 -21.75 -16.16
CA ARG A 311 -13.28 -20.96 -16.20
C ARG A 311 -13.19 -19.79 -15.23
N ASP A 312 -14.02 -18.78 -15.45
CA ASP A 312 -14.19 -17.67 -14.52
C ASP A 312 -15.02 -18.09 -13.31
N LEU A 313 -14.76 -17.48 -12.16
CA LEU A 313 -15.45 -17.73 -10.89
C LEU A 313 -16.10 -16.43 -10.42
N VAL A 314 -17.19 -16.50 -9.68
CA VAL A 314 -17.82 -15.31 -9.11
C VAL A 314 -16.92 -14.61 -8.10
N HIS A 315 -16.70 -13.33 -8.34
CA HIS A 315 -15.87 -12.44 -7.52
C HIS A 315 -16.61 -11.13 -7.24
N ARG A 316 -17.92 -11.19 -6.98
CA ARG A 316 -18.79 -10.02 -6.80
C ARG A 316 -18.87 -9.55 -5.35
N PHE A 317 -19.25 -8.29 -5.14
CA PHE A 317 -19.23 -7.58 -3.85
C PHE A 317 -19.91 -8.36 -2.71
N TYR A 318 -21.14 -8.81 -2.91
CA TYR A 318 -21.88 -9.53 -1.87
C TYR A 318 -21.46 -11.00 -1.76
N ASN A 319 -21.11 -11.65 -2.87
CA ASN A 319 -20.54 -13.00 -2.84
C ASN A 319 -19.29 -13.02 -1.98
N ASN A 320 -18.36 -12.10 -2.20
CA ASN A 320 -17.11 -12.06 -1.44
C ASN A 320 -17.34 -11.91 0.08
N GLN A 321 -18.27 -11.03 0.49
CA GLN A 321 -18.67 -10.92 1.90
C GLN A 321 -19.24 -12.24 2.46
N MET A 322 -20.11 -12.91 1.70
CA MET A 322 -20.70 -14.18 2.12
C MET A 322 -19.66 -15.32 2.16
N GLN A 323 -18.65 -15.30 1.28
CA GLN A 323 -17.55 -16.25 1.25
C GLN A 323 -16.61 -16.07 2.46
N ILE A 324 -16.29 -14.81 2.80
CA ILE A 324 -15.50 -14.43 3.96
C ILE A 324 -16.21 -14.75 5.27
N ASN A 325 -17.55 -14.65 5.29
CA ASN A 325 -18.41 -15.02 6.42
C ASN A 325 -17.92 -14.45 7.77
N GLY A 326 -17.69 -13.13 7.82
CA GLY A 326 -17.22 -12.45 9.03
C GLY A 326 -15.77 -12.78 9.43
N GLY A 327 -14.95 -13.26 8.50
CA GLY A 327 -13.55 -13.62 8.72
C GLY A 327 -13.32 -15.11 8.98
N ALA A 328 -14.38 -15.93 9.02
CA ALA A 328 -14.25 -17.38 9.12
C ALA A 328 -13.68 -18.01 7.84
N ASN A 329 -13.82 -17.33 6.69
CA ASN A 329 -13.36 -17.76 5.36
C ASN A 329 -13.84 -19.18 5.01
N ASP A 330 -15.00 -19.59 5.50
CA ASP A 330 -15.48 -20.97 5.45
C ASP A 330 -16.64 -21.18 4.48
N LYS A 331 -16.94 -20.22 3.60
CA LYS A 331 -18.07 -20.32 2.65
C LYS A 331 -17.70 -19.95 1.20
N PHE A 332 -16.42 -20.00 0.86
CA PHE A 332 -15.96 -19.83 -0.53
C PHE A 332 -16.61 -20.86 -1.46
N ALA A 333 -16.60 -22.13 -1.07
CA ALA A 333 -17.21 -23.20 -1.87
C ALA A 333 -18.74 -23.08 -1.98
N ALA A 334 -19.43 -22.58 -0.93
CA ALA A 334 -20.88 -22.43 -0.93
C ALA A 334 -21.35 -21.33 -1.89
N TYR A 335 -20.67 -20.19 -1.87
CA TYR A 335 -21.09 -18.98 -2.61
C TYR A 335 -20.28 -18.73 -3.90
N SER A 336 -19.53 -19.73 -4.36
CA SER A 336 -18.91 -19.75 -5.68
C SER A 336 -19.87 -20.37 -6.72
N ASP A 337 -19.90 -19.82 -7.93
CA ASP A 337 -20.58 -20.41 -9.10
C ASP A 337 -19.67 -21.41 -9.87
N ALA A 338 -18.44 -21.59 -9.39
CA ALA A 338 -17.45 -22.56 -9.88
C ALA A 338 -17.16 -23.66 -8.85
N GLY A 339 -17.98 -23.74 -7.79
CA GLY A 339 -17.93 -24.81 -6.80
C GLY A 339 -16.54 -24.95 -6.19
N GLY A 340 -16.01 -26.17 -6.18
CA GLY A 340 -14.72 -26.51 -5.58
C GLY A 340 -13.51 -25.81 -6.21
N LEU A 341 -13.57 -25.32 -7.46
CA LEU A 341 -12.42 -24.64 -8.11
C LEU A 341 -11.93 -23.44 -7.29
N THR A 342 -12.80 -22.78 -6.52
CA THR A 342 -12.41 -21.70 -5.61
C THR A 342 -11.31 -22.11 -4.62
N MET A 343 -11.24 -23.39 -4.23
CA MET A 343 -10.25 -23.91 -3.29
C MET A 343 -8.91 -24.29 -3.95
N GLY A 344 -8.77 -24.06 -5.26
CA GLY A 344 -7.59 -24.42 -6.01
C GLY A 344 -6.43 -23.42 -5.85
N TYR A 345 -5.20 -23.93 -5.77
CA TYR A 345 -3.96 -23.13 -5.82
C TYR A 345 -2.96 -23.71 -6.83
N TYR A 346 -2.04 -22.89 -7.31
CA TYR A 346 -0.95 -23.30 -8.20
C TYR A 346 0.38 -23.42 -7.43
N ASP A 347 1.27 -24.30 -7.90
CA ASP A 347 2.68 -24.23 -7.53
C ASP A 347 3.39 -23.12 -8.33
N GLY A 348 3.53 -21.96 -7.69
CA GLY A 348 4.20 -20.81 -8.27
C GLY A 348 5.73 -20.92 -8.35
N SER A 349 6.37 -22.00 -7.88
CA SER A 349 7.84 -22.11 -7.76
C SER A 349 8.62 -21.89 -9.06
N LYS A 350 7.96 -22.05 -10.21
CA LYS A 350 8.51 -21.85 -11.57
C LYS A 350 8.08 -20.53 -12.24
N MET A 351 7.27 -19.73 -11.57
CA MET A 351 6.85 -18.41 -12.06
C MET A 351 8.02 -17.43 -12.03
N LYS A 352 8.11 -16.56 -13.03
CA LYS A 352 9.13 -15.51 -13.08
C LYS A 352 8.91 -14.48 -11.97
N MET A 353 7.66 -14.18 -11.64
CA MET A 353 7.34 -13.28 -10.54
C MET A 353 7.76 -13.84 -9.18
N TRP A 354 7.77 -15.17 -8.99
CA TRP A 354 8.36 -15.79 -7.80
C TRP A 354 9.87 -15.55 -7.71
N ASP A 355 10.59 -15.62 -8.83
CA ASP A 355 12.04 -15.33 -8.84
C ASP A 355 12.33 -13.85 -8.56
N ILE A 356 11.43 -12.94 -8.93
CA ILE A 356 11.50 -11.52 -8.54
C ILE A 356 11.19 -11.37 -7.04
N ALA A 357 10.15 -12.03 -6.52
CA ALA A 357 9.82 -11.99 -5.10
C ALA A 357 10.96 -12.50 -4.20
N LYS A 358 11.68 -13.56 -4.62
CA LYS A 358 12.89 -14.05 -3.92
C LYS A 358 14.03 -13.02 -3.90
N GLN A 359 14.11 -12.14 -4.89
CA GLN A 359 15.15 -11.10 -4.96
C GLN A 359 14.80 -9.88 -4.10
N TYR A 360 13.52 -9.56 -3.94
CA TYR A 360 13.04 -8.36 -3.26
C TYR A 360 12.13 -8.71 -2.07
N ALA A 361 10.94 -8.10 -1.98
CA ALA A 361 9.98 -8.36 -0.92
C ALA A 361 8.65 -8.87 -1.48
N LEU A 362 8.15 -9.95 -0.89
CA LEU A 362 6.76 -10.40 -1.04
C LEU A 362 5.96 -9.88 0.15
N ALA A 363 4.95 -9.05 -0.07
CA ALA A 363 3.98 -8.69 0.96
C ALA A 363 2.90 -9.77 1.02
N ASP A 364 2.79 -10.44 2.16
CA ASP A 364 1.86 -11.56 2.37
C ASP A 364 0.64 -11.18 3.19
N ASN A 365 0.38 -9.89 3.38
CA ASN A 365 -0.70 -9.39 4.22
C ASN A 365 -1.40 -8.18 3.58
N LEU A 366 -1.53 -8.20 2.24
CA LEU A 366 -2.28 -7.20 1.47
C LEU A 366 -3.68 -7.69 1.12
N PHE A 367 -4.70 -6.96 1.57
CA PHE A 367 -6.11 -7.24 1.30
C PHE A 367 -6.67 -6.36 0.18
N ILE A 368 -7.72 -6.80 -0.49
CA ILE A 368 -8.40 -5.94 -1.47
C ILE A 368 -9.09 -4.79 -0.72
N GLY A 369 -8.92 -3.55 -1.19
CA GLY A 369 -9.41 -2.36 -0.49
C GLY A 369 -10.94 -2.35 -0.31
N ALA A 370 -11.67 -2.95 -1.26
CA ALA A 370 -13.10 -3.17 -1.19
C ALA A 370 -13.45 -4.61 -1.58
N PHE A 371 -14.52 -5.17 -1.05
CA PHE A 371 -15.03 -6.49 -1.41
C PHE A 371 -15.36 -6.57 -2.91
N GLY A 372 -15.25 -7.75 -3.49
CA GLY A 372 -15.75 -8.03 -4.84
C GLY A 372 -14.76 -7.72 -5.96
N GLY A 373 -15.32 -7.33 -7.11
CA GLY A 373 -14.67 -7.52 -8.41
C GLY A 373 -13.93 -6.31 -8.95
N SER A 374 -13.30 -6.49 -10.11
CA SER A 374 -12.38 -5.53 -10.72
C SER A 374 -12.90 -4.11 -10.78
N PHE A 375 -14.16 -3.91 -11.16
CA PHE A 375 -14.74 -2.58 -11.25
C PHE A 375 -14.57 -1.79 -9.95
N LEU A 376 -15.06 -2.30 -8.82
CA LEU A 376 -15.05 -1.53 -7.57
C LEU A 376 -13.61 -1.38 -7.04
N THR A 377 -12.79 -2.42 -7.13
CA THR A 377 -11.42 -2.38 -6.61
C THR A 377 -10.53 -1.41 -7.38
N HIS A 378 -10.74 -1.22 -8.69
CA HIS A 378 -10.05 -0.18 -9.46
C HIS A 378 -10.48 1.23 -9.07
N GLN A 379 -11.77 1.45 -8.74
CA GLN A 379 -12.24 2.76 -8.24
C GLN A 379 -11.62 3.03 -6.86
N TYR A 380 -11.66 2.01 -5.99
CA TYR A 380 -11.09 2.10 -4.65
C TYR A 380 -9.58 2.36 -4.67
N LEU A 381 -8.84 1.78 -5.64
CA LEU A 381 -7.41 2.02 -5.84
C LEU A 381 -7.08 3.50 -6.02
N ILE A 382 -7.95 4.31 -6.63
CA ILE A 382 -7.63 5.70 -6.98
C ILE A 382 -8.27 6.74 -6.05
N CYS A 383 -9.32 6.39 -5.31
CA CYS A 383 -10.03 7.33 -4.43
C CYS A 383 -10.32 6.81 -3.01
N ALA A 384 -10.07 5.53 -2.71
CA ALA A 384 -10.56 4.85 -1.50
C ALA A 384 -12.07 5.03 -1.28
N CYS A 385 -12.83 5.03 -2.37
CA CYS A 385 -14.25 5.37 -2.40
C CYS A 385 -15.03 4.42 -3.31
N ALA A 386 -16.31 4.23 -3.01
CA ALA A 386 -17.24 3.55 -3.90
C ALA A 386 -17.98 4.58 -4.78
N PRO A 387 -18.12 4.33 -6.08
CA PRO A 387 -18.82 5.25 -6.97
C PRO A 387 -20.30 5.39 -6.63
N GLN A 388 -20.81 6.61 -6.78
CA GLN A 388 -22.18 6.97 -6.45
C GLN A 388 -23.10 6.87 -7.68
N TYR A 389 -24.33 6.42 -7.45
CA TYR A 389 -25.43 6.41 -8.44
C TYR A 389 -26.68 7.05 -7.82
N PRO A 390 -26.84 8.38 -7.90
CA PRO A 390 -28.01 9.07 -7.36
C PRO A 390 -29.31 8.60 -8.03
N ASN A 391 -30.37 8.38 -7.24
CA ASN A 391 -31.72 8.01 -7.72
C ASN A 391 -31.74 6.76 -8.63
N ALA A 392 -30.92 5.75 -8.34
CA ALA A 392 -30.84 4.54 -9.16
C ALA A 392 -32.20 3.85 -9.35
N ASP A 393 -33.03 3.87 -8.30
CA ASP A 393 -34.40 3.32 -8.25
C ASP A 393 -35.37 3.98 -9.23
N LYS A 394 -35.10 5.22 -9.65
CA LYS A 394 -35.91 6.00 -10.58
C LYS A 394 -35.27 6.11 -11.96
N SER A 395 -34.26 5.30 -12.24
CA SER A 395 -33.48 5.34 -13.48
C SER A 395 -33.59 4.02 -14.27
N VAL A 396 -32.97 4.00 -15.45
CA VAL A 396 -32.78 2.77 -16.25
C VAL A 396 -32.01 1.68 -15.50
N ALA A 397 -31.28 2.03 -14.43
CA ALA A 397 -30.52 1.10 -13.61
C ALA A 397 -31.30 0.54 -12.40
N SER A 398 -32.60 0.82 -12.27
CA SER A 398 -33.43 0.30 -11.15
C SER A 398 -33.40 -1.24 -11.04
N GLY A 399 -33.36 -1.94 -12.19
CA GLY A 399 -33.20 -3.40 -12.23
C GLY A 399 -31.81 -3.90 -11.80
N SER A 400 -30.81 -3.01 -11.72
CA SER A 400 -29.45 -3.33 -11.28
C SER A 400 -29.28 -3.25 -9.76
N ILE A 401 -30.33 -2.90 -8.99
CA ILE A 401 -30.27 -2.82 -7.53
C ILE A 401 -30.33 -4.23 -6.93
N ALA A 402 -29.29 -4.61 -6.20
CA ALA A 402 -29.20 -5.91 -5.55
C ALA A 402 -30.31 -6.13 -4.50
N LYS A 403 -30.79 -7.37 -4.41
CA LYS A 403 -31.71 -7.81 -3.37
C LYS A 403 -30.93 -8.52 -2.26
N ILE A 404 -30.95 -7.94 -1.08
CA ILE A 404 -30.21 -8.43 0.10
C ILE A 404 -31.16 -8.62 1.28
N ASP A 405 -30.86 -9.63 2.08
CA ASP A 405 -31.47 -9.84 3.40
C ASP A 405 -30.62 -9.11 4.44
N LEU A 406 -31.27 -8.39 5.36
CA LEU A 406 -30.64 -7.68 6.47
C LEU A 406 -31.07 -8.29 7.80
N ASP A 407 -30.21 -8.17 8.82
CA ASP A 407 -30.58 -8.50 10.19
C ASP A 407 -31.48 -7.42 10.82
N SER A 408 -31.95 -7.67 12.04
CA SER A 408 -32.78 -6.71 12.80
C SER A 408 -32.11 -5.34 13.07
N LYS A 409 -30.79 -5.24 12.90
CA LYS A 409 -30.00 -4.02 13.07
C LYS A 409 -29.65 -3.36 11.73
N GLY A 410 -30.11 -3.92 10.62
CA GLY A 410 -29.81 -3.42 9.27
C GLY A 410 -28.45 -3.88 8.72
N ASN A 411 -27.76 -4.82 9.35
CA ASN A 411 -26.51 -5.37 8.82
C ASN A 411 -26.78 -6.38 7.70
N PHE A 412 -25.91 -6.43 6.71
CA PHE A 412 -25.97 -7.42 5.63
C PHE A 412 -25.89 -8.85 6.19
N LEU A 413 -26.84 -9.70 5.80
CA LEU A 413 -26.80 -11.14 6.09
C LEU A 413 -26.38 -11.95 4.86
N ARG A 414 -27.03 -11.71 3.72
CA ARG A 414 -26.80 -12.43 2.47
C ARG A 414 -27.51 -11.75 1.30
N LEU A 415 -27.15 -12.13 0.08
CA LEU A 415 -28.04 -11.94 -1.07
C LEU A 415 -29.33 -12.74 -0.86
N THR A 416 -30.48 -12.16 -1.20
CA THR A 416 -31.77 -12.84 -1.12
C THR A 416 -31.78 -14.03 -2.09
N PRO A 417 -31.97 -15.27 -1.64
CA PRO A 417 -32.03 -16.44 -2.53
C PRO A 417 -33.18 -16.33 -3.55
N SER A 418 -32.99 -16.87 -4.75
CA SER A 418 -34.09 -16.99 -5.72
C SER A 418 -35.07 -18.12 -5.33
N ALA A 419 -36.23 -18.16 -5.97
CA ALA A 419 -37.19 -19.27 -5.80
C ALA A 419 -36.65 -20.63 -6.27
N THR A 420 -35.59 -20.65 -7.08
CA THR A 420 -34.93 -21.85 -7.60
C THR A 420 -33.60 -22.13 -6.90
N ALA A 421 -33.27 -21.38 -5.84
CA ALA A 421 -32.02 -21.59 -5.11
C ALA A 421 -32.01 -23.00 -4.47
N PRO A 422 -30.92 -23.76 -4.65
CA PRO A 422 -30.83 -25.08 -4.04
C PRO A 422 -30.70 -24.97 -2.52
N ALA A 423 -31.27 -25.93 -1.79
CA ALA A 423 -31.16 -25.97 -0.32
C ALA A 423 -29.74 -26.26 0.18
N SER A 424 -28.90 -26.86 -0.67
CA SER A 424 -27.49 -27.19 -0.42
C SER A 424 -26.71 -26.92 -1.70
N VAL A 425 -25.51 -26.38 -1.56
CA VAL A 425 -24.61 -26.13 -2.70
C VAL A 425 -24.26 -27.41 -3.45
N LEU A 426 -24.31 -28.59 -2.80
CA LEU A 426 -24.02 -29.86 -3.48
C LEU A 426 -25.05 -30.20 -4.58
N ASN A 427 -26.22 -29.59 -4.55
CA ASN A 427 -27.31 -29.84 -5.51
C ASN A 427 -27.35 -28.80 -6.65
N GLY A 428 -26.48 -27.79 -6.65
CA GLY A 428 -26.45 -26.77 -7.69
C GLY A 428 -25.73 -25.50 -7.26
N ALA A 429 -25.37 -24.67 -8.24
CA ALA A 429 -24.77 -23.36 -7.98
C ALA A 429 -25.76 -22.45 -7.22
N PRO A 430 -25.26 -21.51 -6.39
CA PRO A 430 -26.11 -20.54 -5.72
C PRO A 430 -26.90 -19.70 -6.72
N ALA A 431 -28.16 -19.44 -6.42
CA ALA A 431 -29.04 -18.60 -7.25
C ALA A 431 -29.71 -17.51 -6.40
N TYR A 432 -29.73 -16.29 -6.91
CA TYR A 432 -30.17 -15.10 -6.16
C TYR A 432 -31.35 -14.42 -6.85
N ALA A 433 -32.20 -13.78 -6.05
CA ALA A 433 -33.32 -13.00 -6.57
C ALA A 433 -32.86 -11.79 -7.39
N ASN A 434 -31.75 -11.15 -6.98
CA ASN A 434 -30.99 -10.21 -7.81
C ASN A 434 -29.60 -9.95 -7.20
N ASP A 435 -28.54 -10.43 -7.83
CA ASP A 435 -27.16 -10.02 -7.53
C ASP A 435 -26.77 -8.86 -8.46
N GLY A 436 -27.32 -7.69 -8.14
CA GLY A 436 -27.25 -6.49 -8.95
C GLY A 436 -25.90 -5.75 -8.85
N ALA A 437 -25.65 -4.82 -9.78
CA ALA A 437 -24.44 -3.99 -9.76
C ALA A 437 -24.49 -2.82 -8.79
N ILE A 438 -25.66 -2.49 -8.25
CA ILE A 438 -25.91 -1.32 -7.41
C ILE A 438 -26.42 -1.78 -6.04
N THR A 439 -25.94 -1.17 -4.96
CA THR A 439 -26.46 -1.43 -3.61
C THR A 439 -27.91 -0.95 -3.46
N PRO A 440 -28.69 -1.44 -2.50
CA PRO A 440 -29.83 -0.67 -2.01
C PRO A 440 -29.40 0.74 -1.54
N ALA A 441 -30.37 1.66 -1.46
CA ALA A 441 -30.12 2.99 -0.93
C ALA A 441 -29.63 2.92 0.51
N ASP A 442 -28.64 3.74 0.86
CA ASP A 442 -28.27 3.94 2.25
C ASP A 442 -29.23 4.88 2.97
N SER A 443 -28.94 5.19 4.24
CA SER A 443 -29.77 6.07 5.07
C SER A 443 -29.92 7.49 4.54
N SER A 444 -29.06 7.93 3.62
CA SER A 444 -29.15 9.23 2.95
C SER A 444 -29.94 9.18 1.64
N GLY A 445 -30.36 7.99 1.20
CA GLY A 445 -30.97 7.76 -0.10
C GLY A 445 -29.95 7.56 -1.23
N MET A 446 -28.66 7.45 -0.93
CA MET A 446 -27.60 7.27 -1.94
C MET A 446 -27.43 5.79 -2.29
N PHE A 447 -27.28 5.50 -3.59
CA PHE A 447 -26.93 4.18 -4.08
C PHE A 447 -25.48 4.16 -4.57
N TYR A 448 -24.87 2.99 -4.55
CA TYR A 448 -23.46 2.85 -4.91
C TYR A 448 -23.27 1.71 -5.90
N ALA A 449 -22.42 1.93 -6.91
CA ALA A 449 -22.03 0.90 -7.85
C ALA A 449 -20.95 0.01 -7.21
N VAL A 450 -21.22 -1.28 -7.10
CA VAL A 450 -20.35 -2.25 -6.42
C VAL A 450 -19.96 -3.45 -7.28
N ASN A 451 -20.64 -3.66 -8.42
CA ASN A 451 -20.18 -4.60 -9.45
C ASN A 451 -20.08 -3.87 -10.81
N THR A 452 -19.61 -4.57 -11.85
CA THR A 452 -19.24 -4.00 -13.15
C THR A 452 -20.29 -3.07 -13.76
N MET A 453 -19.96 -1.79 -13.77
CA MET A 453 -20.57 -0.75 -14.60
C MET A 453 -19.57 -0.31 -15.67
N GLN A 454 -20.01 0.54 -16.60
CA GLN A 454 -19.25 0.99 -17.75
C GLN A 454 -19.03 2.51 -17.70
N PRO A 455 -17.89 3.00 -18.21
CA PRO A 455 -17.58 4.42 -18.12
C PRO A 455 -18.55 5.25 -18.96
N PRO A 456 -18.86 6.48 -18.53
CA PRO A 456 -19.70 7.41 -19.26
C PRO A 456 -19.04 7.94 -20.55
N TYR A 457 -17.73 7.76 -20.72
CA TYR A 457 -16.97 8.26 -21.86
C TYR A 457 -16.32 7.11 -22.65
N GLN A 458 -16.21 7.28 -23.97
CA GLN A 458 -15.49 6.35 -24.83
C GLN A 458 -13.97 6.38 -24.53
N PRO A 459 -13.28 5.22 -24.55
CA PRO A 459 -13.80 3.90 -24.89
C PRO A 459 -14.63 3.31 -23.74
N SER A 460 -15.80 2.77 -24.09
CA SER A 460 -16.75 2.11 -23.18
C SER A 460 -17.29 0.85 -23.83
N SER A 461 -17.71 -0.15 -23.03
CA SER A 461 -18.38 -1.31 -23.62
C SER A 461 -19.77 -0.98 -24.15
N ASN A 462 -20.33 0.15 -23.71
CA ASN A 462 -21.59 0.68 -24.20
C ASN A 462 -21.29 1.57 -25.41
N ALA A 463 -22.03 1.34 -26.50
CA ALA A 463 -21.89 2.12 -27.71
C ALA A 463 -22.16 3.62 -27.44
N PRO A 464 -21.65 4.51 -28.30
CA PRO A 464 -21.98 5.91 -28.20
C PRO A 464 -23.50 6.15 -28.23
N SER A 465 -23.97 7.17 -27.52
CA SER A 465 -25.38 7.57 -27.61
C SER A 465 -25.76 7.87 -29.05
N GLY A 466 -26.94 7.43 -29.50
CA GLY A 466 -27.43 7.67 -30.86
C GLY A 466 -27.57 9.16 -31.20
N ASP A 467 -27.77 10.00 -30.19
CA ASP A 467 -27.95 11.44 -30.32
C ASP A 467 -26.64 12.24 -30.11
N ASP A 468 -25.53 11.55 -29.81
CA ASP A 468 -24.21 12.18 -29.63
C ASP A 468 -23.42 12.22 -30.95
N SER A 469 -23.41 13.37 -31.62
CA SER A 469 -22.67 13.58 -32.87
C SER A 469 -21.15 13.51 -32.70
N THR A 470 -20.62 13.67 -31.48
CA THR A 470 -19.18 13.53 -31.20
C THR A 470 -18.76 12.07 -31.11
N ARG A 471 -19.71 11.19 -30.77
CA ARG A 471 -19.49 9.76 -30.49
C ARG A 471 -18.48 9.51 -29.36
N LEU A 472 -18.35 10.44 -28.43
CA LEU A 472 -17.39 10.37 -27.32
C LEU A 472 -18.06 9.99 -25.99
N PHE A 473 -19.38 10.00 -25.91
CA PHE A 473 -20.13 9.65 -24.70
C PHE A 473 -20.83 8.29 -24.86
N ALA A 474 -20.75 7.44 -23.84
CA ALA A 474 -21.50 6.20 -23.78
C ALA A 474 -23.01 6.46 -23.63
N ASP A 475 -23.84 5.61 -24.21
CA ASP A 475 -25.30 5.68 -24.08
C ASP A 475 -25.76 5.57 -22.61
N THR A 476 -26.29 6.67 -22.07
CA THR A 476 -26.76 6.76 -20.69
C THR A 476 -28.10 6.04 -20.45
N ASN A 477 -28.78 5.59 -21.51
CA ASN A 477 -29.97 4.76 -21.40
C ASN A 477 -29.67 3.28 -21.12
N LYS A 478 -28.38 2.89 -21.10
CA LYS A 478 -27.98 1.55 -20.66
C LYS A 478 -27.93 1.50 -19.14
N SER A 479 -28.58 0.48 -18.56
CA SER A 479 -28.66 0.26 -17.09
C SER A 479 -27.31 0.04 -16.39
N ASN A 480 -26.25 -0.17 -17.16
CA ASN A 480 -24.88 -0.35 -16.67
C ASN A 480 -23.93 0.80 -17.05
N THR A 481 -24.41 1.90 -17.64
CA THR A 481 -23.59 3.13 -17.80
C THR A 481 -23.57 3.86 -16.46
N LEU A 482 -22.39 4.04 -15.86
CA LEU A 482 -22.24 4.79 -14.62
C LEU A 482 -22.28 6.30 -14.90
N PRO A 483 -23.03 7.11 -14.13
CA PRO A 483 -22.93 8.56 -14.19
C PRO A 483 -21.50 9.04 -13.91
N PRO A 484 -21.06 10.19 -14.48
CA PRO A 484 -19.77 10.76 -14.15
C PRO A 484 -19.60 11.01 -12.65
N GLN A 485 -18.46 10.58 -12.12
CA GLN A 485 -18.09 10.72 -10.72
C GLN A 485 -17.39 12.06 -10.48
N THR A 486 -17.59 12.62 -9.29
CA THR A 486 -17.01 13.92 -8.88
C THR A 486 -16.26 13.85 -7.56
N GLN A 487 -16.21 12.67 -6.94
CA GLN A 487 -15.43 12.46 -5.73
C GLN A 487 -13.95 12.74 -6.01
N LYS A 488 -13.24 13.27 -5.02
CA LYS A 488 -11.81 13.54 -5.16
C LYS A 488 -11.04 12.23 -5.28
N ASN A 489 -10.10 12.16 -6.22
CA ASN A 489 -9.20 11.04 -6.40
C ASN A 489 -7.72 11.47 -6.28
N ILE A 490 -6.81 10.51 -6.30
CA ILE A 490 -5.37 10.75 -6.15
C ILE A 490 -4.78 11.59 -7.29
N GLY A 491 -5.33 11.47 -8.50
CA GLY A 491 -4.93 12.27 -9.65
C GLY A 491 -5.19 13.77 -9.42
N ASP A 492 -6.33 14.11 -8.83
CA ASP A 492 -6.64 15.50 -8.47
C ASP A 492 -5.62 16.08 -7.48
N LEU A 493 -5.22 15.29 -6.48
CA LEU A 493 -4.25 15.69 -5.46
C LEU A 493 -2.83 15.85 -6.05
N LEU A 494 -2.42 14.92 -6.90
CA LEU A 494 -1.13 14.98 -7.60
C LEU A 494 -1.07 16.20 -8.53
N THR A 495 -2.09 16.41 -9.36
CA THR A 495 -2.19 17.60 -10.22
C THR A 495 -2.15 18.89 -9.40
N ALA A 496 -2.90 18.97 -8.28
CA ALA A 496 -2.91 20.15 -7.41
C ALA A 496 -1.53 20.44 -6.79
N LYS A 497 -0.68 19.42 -6.61
CA LYS A 497 0.70 19.54 -6.11
C LYS A 497 1.73 19.67 -7.25
N SER A 498 1.29 19.77 -8.51
CA SER A 498 2.15 19.77 -9.70
C SER A 498 3.07 18.55 -9.78
N VAL A 499 2.59 17.41 -9.27
CA VAL A 499 3.26 16.11 -9.41
C VAL A 499 2.67 15.41 -10.63
N ASP A 500 3.50 15.15 -11.63
CA ASP A 500 3.05 14.50 -12.86
C ASP A 500 2.67 13.04 -12.61
N TRP A 501 1.62 12.59 -13.29
CA TRP A 501 1.06 11.26 -13.13
C TRP A 501 0.36 10.77 -14.40
N ALA A 502 0.27 9.45 -14.58
CA ALA A 502 -0.55 8.89 -15.66
C ALA A 502 -1.02 7.47 -15.34
N TRP A 503 -2.15 7.08 -15.94
CA TRP A 503 -2.58 5.71 -16.09
C TRP A 503 -2.29 5.22 -17.51
N TYR A 504 -1.44 4.21 -17.61
CA TYR A 504 -1.13 3.51 -18.84
C TYR A 504 -1.96 2.22 -18.91
N ALA A 505 -2.71 2.05 -19.99
CA ALA A 505 -3.45 0.82 -20.23
C ALA A 505 -3.03 0.15 -21.53
N GLY A 506 -2.94 -1.18 -21.52
CA GLY A 506 -2.76 -1.97 -22.74
C GLY A 506 -3.94 -1.82 -23.69
N ALA A 507 -3.67 -1.68 -24.99
CA ALA A 507 -4.66 -1.49 -26.05
C ALA A 507 -5.54 -0.22 -25.93
N TRP A 508 -5.13 0.79 -25.17
CA TRP A 508 -5.88 2.04 -25.00
C TRP A 508 -6.01 2.81 -26.31
N LYS A 509 -4.90 2.98 -27.03
CA LYS A 509 -4.85 3.71 -28.31
C LYS A 509 -5.77 3.09 -29.35
N ASP A 510 -5.70 1.77 -29.50
CA ASP A 510 -6.50 1.03 -30.47
C ASP A 510 -7.99 1.07 -30.10
N SER A 511 -8.30 1.01 -28.80
CA SER A 511 -9.67 1.12 -28.30
C SER A 511 -10.26 2.50 -28.44
N LEU A 512 -9.47 3.57 -28.28
CA LEU A 512 -9.92 4.93 -28.58
C LEU A 512 -10.26 5.10 -30.06
N ALA A 513 -9.42 4.57 -30.95
CA ALA A 513 -9.65 4.61 -32.39
C ALA A 513 -10.93 3.85 -32.78
N ALA A 514 -11.18 2.68 -32.18
CA ALA A 514 -12.37 1.89 -32.45
C ALA A 514 -13.65 2.45 -31.79
N GLY A 515 -13.58 2.96 -30.55
CA GLY A 515 -14.74 3.44 -29.78
C GLY A 515 -15.43 4.67 -30.37
N THR A 516 -14.69 5.48 -31.14
CA THR A 516 -15.26 6.60 -31.93
C THR A 516 -15.96 6.14 -33.21
N ALA A 517 -15.77 4.87 -33.62
CA ALA A 517 -16.18 4.36 -34.91
C ALA A 517 -17.17 3.17 -34.85
N ALA A 518 -17.21 2.36 -33.78
CA ALA A 518 -17.95 1.09 -33.77
C ALA A 518 -18.41 0.58 -32.37
N PRO A 519 -19.41 -0.33 -32.29
CA PRO A 519 -19.85 -0.99 -31.04
C PRO A 519 -18.88 -2.10 -30.56
N ARG A 520 -19.08 -2.61 -29.34
CA ARG A 520 -18.23 -3.60 -28.62
C ARG A 520 -17.70 -4.80 -29.44
N GLY A 521 -18.44 -5.24 -30.46
CA GLY A 521 -18.01 -6.35 -31.34
C GLY A 521 -16.86 -6.01 -32.31
N ALA A 522 -16.48 -4.74 -32.41
CA ALA A 522 -15.43 -4.26 -33.32
C ALA A 522 -14.04 -4.14 -32.67
N PHE A 523 -13.92 -4.34 -31.35
CA PHE A 523 -12.62 -4.34 -30.68
C PHE A 523 -11.90 -5.66 -30.97
N THR A 524 -10.65 -5.58 -31.41
CA THR A 524 -9.79 -6.74 -31.65
C THR A 524 -9.66 -7.59 -30.39
N ASN A 525 -9.63 -8.91 -30.55
CA ASN A 525 -9.39 -9.85 -29.47
C ASN A 525 -8.47 -10.98 -29.97
N PRO A 526 -7.16 -10.95 -29.65
CA PRO A 526 -6.37 -9.91 -28.96
C PRO A 526 -5.77 -8.82 -29.89
N PRO A 527 -5.25 -7.68 -29.36
CA PRO A 527 -5.26 -7.28 -27.95
C PRO A 527 -6.60 -6.67 -27.52
N ASN A 528 -7.08 -6.98 -26.32
CA ASN A 528 -8.41 -6.61 -25.81
C ASN A 528 -8.34 -5.69 -24.58
N PHE A 529 -8.85 -4.46 -24.72
CA PHE A 529 -8.97 -3.50 -23.62
C PHE A 529 -10.15 -3.82 -22.69
N GLN A 530 -9.94 -3.66 -21.38
CA GLN A 530 -10.98 -3.86 -20.37
C GLN A 530 -11.51 -2.50 -19.88
N PHE A 531 -12.64 -2.06 -20.45
CA PHE A 531 -13.19 -0.72 -20.22
C PHE A 531 -13.40 -0.35 -18.74
N HIS A 532 -13.83 -1.32 -17.95
CA HIS A 532 -14.13 -1.12 -16.54
C HIS A 532 -12.89 -1.13 -15.64
N HIS A 533 -11.70 -1.42 -16.19
CA HIS A 533 -10.42 -1.39 -15.47
C HIS A 533 -9.69 -0.05 -15.65
N GLN A 534 -10.30 0.94 -16.32
CA GLN A 534 -9.75 2.29 -16.41
C GLN A 534 -10.55 3.23 -15.49
N PRO A 535 -10.20 3.33 -14.19
CA PRO A 535 -11.04 3.97 -13.20
C PRO A 535 -11.15 5.49 -13.40
N PHE A 536 -10.11 6.14 -13.91
CA PHE A 536 -10.16 7.58 -14.17
C PHE A 536 -11.15 7.96 -15.28
N ASN A 537 -11.46 7.05 -16.21
CA ASN A 537 -12.44 7.29 -17.28
C ASN A 537 -13.89 7.41 -16.78
N TYR A 538 -14.12 7.34 -15.46
CA TYR A 538 -15.41 7.55 -14.83
C TYR A 538 -15.59 8.96 -14.28
N PHE A 539 -14.54 9.79 -14.20
CA PHE A 539 -14.57 11.07 -13.50
C PHE A 539 -14.84 12.25 -14.43
N ALA A 540 -15.62 13.21 -13.96
CA ALA A 540 -16.10 14.35 -14.76
C ALA A 540 -14.96 15.22 -15.34
N ASN A 541 -13.80 15.26 -14.68
CA ASN A 541 -12.61 15.98 -15.18
C ASN A 541 -11.88 15.23 -16.31
N MET A 542 -12.30 14.01 -16.65
CA MET A 542 -11.81 13.24 -17.80
C MET A 542 -12.76 13.31 -18.99
N ASP A 543 -13.75 14.21 -18.97
CA ASP A 543 -14.66 14.46 -20.08
C ASP A 543 -13.86 14.76 -21.37
N PRO A 544 -14.05 13.98 -22.45
CA PRO A 544 -13.24 14.07 -23.66
C PRO A 544 -13.50 15.32 -24.50
N VAL A 545 -14.58 16.06 -24.22
CA VAL A 545 -14.92 17.32 -24.91
C VAL A 545 -14.55 18.51 -24.05
N LYS A 546 -14.84 18.47 -22.75
CA LYS A 546 -14.56 19.60 -21.83
C LYS A 546 -13.09 19.68 -21.42
N PHE A 547 -12.43 18.54 -21.26
CA PHE A 547 -11.06 18.44 -20.75
C PHE A 547 -10.15 17.55 -21.62
N PRO A 548 -10.14 17.70 -22.97
CA PRO A 548 -9.39 16.80 -23.86
C PRO A 548 -7.89 16.78 -23.58
N ALA A 549 -7.29 17.93 -23.26
CA ALA A 549 -5.87 18.03 -22.95
C ALA A 549 -5.51 17.33 -21.64
N TYR A 550 -6.33 17.50 -20.60
CA TYR A 550 -6.13 16.84 -19.29
C TYR A 550 -6.25 15.31 -19.44
N ARG A 551 -7.30 14.86 -20.13
CA ARG A 551 -7.52 13.45 -20.44
C ARG A 551 -6.33 12.84 -21.20
N ALA A 552 -5.86 13.51 -22.25
CA ALA A 552 -4.73 13.02 -23.05
C ALA A 552 -3.39 13.02 -22.30
N ALA A 553 -3.21 13.97 -21.36
CA ALA A 553 -2.01 14.02 -20.52
C ALA A 553 -1.93 12.87 -19.52
N HIS A 554 -3.07 12.32 -19.08
CA HIS A 554 -3.11 11.35 -17.98
C HIS A 554 -3.60 9.95 -18.35
N LEU A 555 -4.39 9.78 -19.41
CA LEU A 555 -4.84 8.46 -19.88
C LEU A 555 -4.06 8.05 -21.14
N LYS A 556 -3.08 7.17 -20.95
CA LYS A 556 -2.04 6.84 -21.94
C LYS A 556 -2.07 5.36 -22.31
N ASP A 557 -1.44 5.06 -23.44
CA ASP A 557 -1.28 3.71 -23.97
C ASP A 557 0.03 3.07 -23.52
N TYR A 558 -0.01 1.77 -23.22
CA TYR A 558 1.18 1.04 -22.77
C TYR A 558 2.24 0.89 -23.88
N ASP A 559 1.85 0.32 -25.03
CA ASP A 559 2.79 -0.08 -26.08
C ASP A 559 3.50 1.12 -26.69
N THR A 560 2.75 2.20 -26.95
CA THR A 560 3.30 3.38 -27.63
C THR A 560 3.88 4.43 -26.68
N GLN A 561 3.52 4.44 -25.40
CA GLN A 561 3.95 5.49 -24.46
C GLN A 561 4.68 4.94 -23.23
N PHE A 562 4.12 3.99 -22.48
CA PHE A 562 4.77 3.50 -21.24
C PHE A 562 6.18 2.95 -21.49
N VAL A 563 6.33 2.10 -22.51
CA VAL A 563 7.62 1.47 -22.84
C VAL A 563 8.64 2.52 -23.29
N ALA A 564 8.20 3.51 -24.07
CA ALA A 564 9.05 4.60 -24.53
C ALA A 564 9.47 5.52 -23.37
N ASP A 565 8.52 5.92 -22.53
CA ASP A 565 8.74 6.78 -21.36
C ASP A 565 9.70 6.09 -20.37
N ALA A 566 9.53 4.79 -20.13
CA ALA A 566 10.43 4.01 -19.28
C ALA A 566 11.85 3.98 -19.82
N ALA A 567 12.03 3.71 -21.12
CA ALA A 567 13.33 3.64 -21.77
C ALA A 567 14.04 5.00 -21.80
N ALA A 568 13.29 6.09 -21.99
CA ALA A 568 13.81 7.45 -22.00
C ALA A 568 14.08 8.02 -20.59
N GLY A 569 13.56 7.38 -19.54
CA GLY A 569 13.62 7.92 -18.17
C GLY A 569 12.72 9.13 -17.98
N THR A 570 11.58 9.14 -18.66
CA THR A 570 10.58 10.22 -18.65
C THR A 570 9.23 9.74 -18.15
N LEU A 571 9.16 8.62 -17.42
CA LEU A 571 7.93 8.25 -16.71
C LEU A 571 7.56 9.36 -15.73
N PRO A 572 6.25 9.62 -15.54
CA PRO A 572 5.79 10.53 -14.51
C PRO A 572 6.21 10.04 -13.12
N ALA A 573 6.10 10.94 -12.14
CA ALA A 573 6.42 10.61 -10.75
C ALA A 573 5.51 9.50 -10.19
N VAL A 574 4.27 9.42 -10.68
CA VAL A 574 3.34 8.32 -10.39
C VAL A 574 2.79 7.72 -11.69
N ALA A 575 3.11 6.46 -11.96
CA ALA A 575 2.60 5.74 -13.13
C ALA A 575 1.78 4.52 -12.67
N PHE A 576 0.52 4.44 -13.10
CA PHE A 576 -0.26 3.21 -13.00
C PHE A 576 -0.18 2.47 -14.32
N TYR A 577 -0.06 1.15 -14.26
CA TYR A 577 -0.06 0.30 -15.43
C TYR A 577 -1.05 -0.85 -15.26
N LYS A 578 -1.96 -0.96 -16.24
CA LYS A 578 -2.90 -2.08 -16.37
C LYS A 578 -2.61 -2.88 -17.64
N PRO A 579 -2.18 -4.15 -17.53
CA PRO A 579 -2.05 -5.03 -18.67
C PRO A 579 -3.37 -5.20 -19.44
N GLN A 580 -3.26 -5.40 -20.76
CA GLN A 580 -4.39 -5.78 -21.60
C GLN A 580 -4.97 -7.14 -21.19
N GLY A 581 -6.19 -7.44 -21.63
CA GLY A 581 -6.96 -8.60 -21.17
C GLY A 581 -6.19 -9.92 -21.23
N ASN A 582 -5.67 -10.34 -22.39
CA ASN A 582 -4.97 -11.62 -22.50
C ASN A 582 -3.63 -11.71 -21.73
N LEU A 583 -3.16 -10.62 -21.10
CA LEU A 583 -1.90 -10.54 -20.36
C LEU A 583 -2.07 -10.17 -18.88
N ASN A 584 -3.31 -10.15 -18.37
CA ASN A 584 -3.60 -9.68 -17.02
C ASN A 584 -3.77 -10.80 -15.97
N GLN A 585 -3.80 -12.08 -16.38
CA GLN A 585 -4.04 -13.29 -15.57
C GLN A 585 -5.48 -13.55 -15.08
N HIS A 586 -6.49 -12.79 -15.52
CA HIS A 586 -7.90 -13.03 -15.19
C HIS A 586 -8.37 -14.42 -15.65
N ALA A 587 -9.01 -15.17 -14.74
CA ALA A 587 -9.62 -16.46 -15.07
C ALA A 587 -10.69 -16.31 -16.17
N GLY A 588 -10.92 -17.34 -16.98
CA GLY A 588 -11.91 -17.31 -18.06
C GLY A 588 -11.41 -16.74 -19.38
N TYR A 589 -10.38 -15.88 -19.41
CA TYR A 589 -9.84 -15.35 -20.68
C TYR A 589 -8.32 -15.10 -20.73
N ALA A 590 -7.58 -15.22 -19.63
CA ALA A 590 -6.12 -15.09 -19.62
C ALA A 590 -5.45 -16.24 -18.84
N SER A 591 -4.28 -16.67 -19.29
CA SER A 591 -3.50 -17.69 -18.61
C SER A 591 -2.64 -17.06 -17.50
N VAL A 592 -2.30 -17.84 -16.47
CA VAL A 592 -1.34 -17.41 -15.44
C VAL A 592 0.03 -17.22 -16.07
N ALA A 593 0.44 -18.14 -16.94
CA ALA A 593 1.76 -18.15 -17.56
C ALA A 593 2.03 -16.89 -18.42
N ASP A 594 1.07 -16.46 -19.24
CA ASP A 594 1.26 -15.31 -20.13
C ASP A 594 1.38 -14.00 -19.35
N GLY A 595 0.51 -13.80 -18.35
CA GLY A 595 0.58 -12.61 -17.52
C GLY A 595 1.80 -12.60 -16.59
N ASP A 596 2.26 -13.76 -16.11
CA ASP A 596 3.50 -13.87 -15.31
C ASP A 596 4.71 -13.45 -16.15
N ALA A 597 4.81 -13.97 -17.37
CA ALA A 597 5.87 -13.63 -18.31
C ALA A 597 5.85 -12.15 -18.70
N HIS A 598 4.66 -11.60 -18.94
CA HIS A 598 4.47 -10.21 -19.32
C HIS A 598 4.87 -9.24 -18.20
N ILE A 599 4.39 -9.46 -16.97
CA ILE A 599 4.71 -8.57 -15.84
C ILE A 599 6.21 -8.62 -15.52
N ALA A 600 6.83 -9.81 -15.57
CA ALA A 600 8.28 -9.93 -15.37
C ALA A 600 9.08 -9.17 -16.45
N ASP A 601 8.63 -9.20 -17.70
CA ASP A 601 9.23 -8.44 -18.80
C ASP A 601 9.07 -6.91 -18.63
N VAL A 602 7.91 -6.44 -18.14
CA VAL A 602 7.69 -5.04 -17.78
C VAL A 602 8.69 -4.60 -16.70
N ILE A 603 8.86 -5.38 -15.63
CA ILE A 603 9.84 -5.08 -14.57
C ILE A 603 11.25 -5.06 -15.14
N ALA A 604 11.61 -6.01 -16.01
CA ALA A 604 12.92 -6.03 -16.65
C ALA A 604 13.19 -4.78 -17.49
N LYS A 605 12.16 -4.20 -18.14
CA LYS A 605 12.26 -2.91 -18.83
C LYS A 605 12.43 -1.75 -17.85
N LEU A 606 11.67 -1.72 -16.75
CA LEU A 606 11.79 -0.70 -15.71
C LEU A 606 13.16 -0.69 -15.03
N LYS A 607 13.76 -1.86 -14.76
CA LYS A 607 15.12 -1.98 -14.22
C LYS A 607 16.20 -1.39 -15.14
N LYS A 608 15.93 -1.26 -16.45
CA LYS A 608 16.84 -0.63 -17.42
C LYS A 608 16.61 0.88 -17.58
N SER A 609 15.56 1.42 -16.96
CA SER A 609 15.26 2.85 -17.02
C SER A 609 16.35 3.68 -16.33
N PRO A 610 16.72 4.86 -16.87
CA PRO A 610 17.55 5.83 -16.15
C PRO A 610 16.99 6.25 -14.78
N GLN A 611 15.68 6.09 -14.57
CA GLN A 611 14.99 6.41 -13.32
C GLN A 611 15.06 5.28 -12.28
N TRP A 612 15.54 4.07 -12.63
CA TRP A 612 15.52 2.89 -11.75
C TRP A 612 16.10 3.14 -10.36
N LYS A 613 17.20 3.92 -10.28
CA LYS A 613 17.91 4.24 -9.03
C LYS A 613 17.04 4.81 -7.90
N ASN A 614 15.88 5.38 -8.22
CA ASN A 614 14.92 5.92 -7.26
C ASN A 614 13.49 5.45 -7.55
N MET A 615 13.32 4.32 -8.24
CA MET A 615 12.00 3.80 -8.60
C MET A 615 11.51 2.79 -7.57
N LEU A 616 10.24 2.89 -7.21
CA LEU A 616 9.49 1.89 -6.47
C LEU A 616 8.44 1.28 -7.41
N VAL A 617 8.53 -0.01 -7.66
CA VAL A 617 7.53 -0.76 -8.41
C VAL A 617 6.73 -1.61 -7.43
N ILE A 618 5.42 -1.42 -7.42
CA ILE A 618 4.46 -2.20 -6.63
C ILE A 618 3.66 -3.03 -7.62
N VAL A 619 3.85 -4.34 -7.61
CA VAL A 619 2.99 -5.26 -8.36
C VAL A 619 1.96 -5.83 -7.41
N THR A 620 0.69 -5.72 -7.75
CA THR A 620 -0.40 -6.34 -7.00
C THR A 620 -1.52 -6.74 -7.94
N TYR A 621 -2.51 -7.43 -7.39
CA TYR A 621 -3.73 -7.82 -8.08
C TYR A 621 -4.86 -6.93 -7.63
N ASP A 622 -5.86 -6.78 -8.50
CA ASP A 622 -7.04 -6.00 -8.21
C ASP A 622 -7.97 -6.68 -7.22
N GLU A 623 -8.16 -7.99 -7.37
CA GLU A 623 -8.96 -8.85 -6.51
C GLU A 623 -8.55 -10.34 -6.61
N ASN A 624 -9.19 -11.21 -5.81
CA ASN A 624 -8.80 -12.60 -5.59
C ASN A 624 -9.30 -13.62 -6.64
N GLY A 625 -10.05 -13.21 -7.65
CA GLY A 625 -10.68 -14.01 -8.70
C GLY A 625 -11.73 -14.98 -8.19
N GLY A 626 -12.30 -14.73 -7.01
CA GLY A 626 -13.19 -15.66 -6.34
C GLY A 626 -12.48 -16.89 -5.78
N PHE A 627 -11.14 -16.94 -5.80
CA PHE A 627 -10.36 -18.00 -5.16
C PHE A 627 -10.28 -17.78 -3.64
N TYR A 628 -10.25 -18.89 -2.91
CA TYR A 628 -10.08 -18.94 -1.48
C TYR A 628 -8.73 -18.37 -1.04
N ASP A 629 -8.76 -17.64 0.07
CA ASP A 629 -7.58 -17.35 0.88
C ASP A 629 -7.92 -17.59 2.34
N HIS A 630 -6.99 -18.16 3.09
CA HIS A 630 -7.25 -18.50 4.49
C HIS A 630 -7.21 -17.29 5.42
N ALA A 631 -6.46 -16.23 5.08
CA ALA A 631 -6.24 -15.11 5.98
C ALA A 631 -7.51 -14.25 6.12
N ALA A 632 -7.98 -14.08 7.35
CA ALA A 632 -9.13 -13.25 7.63
C ALA A 632 -8.81 -11.78 7.35
N PRO A 633 -9.62 -11.05 6.56
CA PRO A 633 -9.42 -9.62 6.39
C PRO A 633 -9.67 -8.87 7.70
N PRO A 634 -8.92 -7.80 7.99
CA PRO A 634 -9.17 -6.98 9.15
C PRO A 634 -10.55 -6.31 9.01
N LYS A 635 -11.23 -6.10 10.13
CA LYS A 635 -12.57 -5.51 10.12
C LYS A 635 -12.48 -4.00 9.86
N GLY A 636 -12.75 -3.59 8.62
CA GLY A 636 -12.75 -2.20 8.19
C GLY A 636 -14.13 -1.56 8.09
N ASP A 637 -14.28 -0.68 7.11
CA ASP A 637 -15.55 0.00 6.81
C ASP A 637 -16.51 -0.90 6.02
N ARG A 638 -17.67 -0.37 5.63
CA ARG A 638 -18.68 -1.16 4.91
C ARG A 638 -18.23 -1.65 3.52
N TRP A 639 -17.14 -1.11 2.99
CA TRP A 639 -16.63 -1.47 1.68
C TRP A 639 -15.63 -2.61 1.73
N GLY A 640 -14.93 -2.80 2.84
CA GLY A 640 -13.86 -3.79 2.96
C GLY A 640 -13.00 -3.57 4.20
N PRO A 641 -11.75 -4.11 4.22
CA PRO A 641 -11.13 -4.91 3.16
C PRO A 641 -11.82 -6.26 2.87
N GLY A 642 -11.58 -6.79 1.66
CA GLY A 642 -11.97 -8.14 1.26
C GLY A 642 -10.82 -9.13 1.28
N THR A 643 -10.90 -10.21 0.48
CA THR A 643 -9.91 -11.29 0.43
C THR A 643 -8.48 -10.80 0.16
N ARG A 644 -7.50 -11.52 0.70
CA ARG A 644 -6.08 -11.24 0.52
C ARG A 644 -5.60 -11.52 -0.91
N VAL A 645 -4.71 -10.67 -1.43
CA VAL A 645 -4.07 -10.79 -2.74
C VAL A 645 -2.54 -10.61 -2.64
N PRO A 646 -1.76 -11.11 -3.63
CA PRO A 646 -0.31 -10.94 -3.64
C PRO A 646 0.11 -9.49 -3.87
N ALA A 647 1.18 -9.07 -3.19
CA ALA A 647 1.93 -7.88 -3.57
C ALA A 647 3.44 -8.16 -3.60
N ILE A 648 4.14 -7.69 -4.64
CA ILE A 648 5.59 -7.76 -4.75
C ILE A 648 6.14 -6.34 -4.86
N ILE A 649 7.06 -6.02 -3.97
CA ILE A 649 7.66 -4.68 -3.87
C ILE A 649 9.08 -4.76 -4.44
N VAL A 650 9.35 -3.97 -5.47
CA VAL A 650 10.58 -4.05 -6.28
C VAL A 650 11.21 -2.67 -6.37
N SER A 651 12.43 -2.52 -5.85
CA SER A 651 13.18 -1.26 -5.85
C SER A 651 14.62 -1.51 -5.49
N PRO A 652 15.58 -0.65 -5.90
CA PRO A 652 16.92 -0.66 -5.31
C PRO A 652 16.89 -0.48 -3.79
N TYR A 653 15.85 0.11 -3.21
CA TYR A 653 15.73 0.33 -1.77
C TYR A 653 15.05 -0.82 -1.02
N VAL A 654 14.49 -1.82 -1.69
CA VAL A 654 13.77 -2.91 -0.99
C VAL A 654 14.74 -3.85 -0.30
N LYS A 655 14.42 -4.23 0.95
CA LYS A 655 15.13 -5.27 1.71
C LYS A 655 15.04 -6.61 0.95
N LYS A 656 16.19 -7.12 0.51
CA LYS A 656 16.26 -8.30 -0.37
C LYS A 656 15.83 -9.59 0.33
N GLY A 657 15.11 -10.43 -0.39
CA GLY A 657 14.71 -11.78 0.04
C GLY A 657 13.84 -11.79 1.30
N THR A 658 12.95 -10.82 1.45
CA THR A 658 12.10 -10.69 2.64
C THR A 658 10.64 -11.02 2.35
N VAL A 659 9.93 -11.47 3.39
CA VAL A 659 8.47 -11.47 3.41
C VAL A 659 8.03 -10.34 4.33
N ASP A 660 7.23 -9.42 3.81
CA ASP A 660 6.68 -8.30 4.54
C ASP A 660 5.28 -8.66 5.06
N HIS A 661 5.16 -8.77 6.38
CA HIS A 661 3.93 -9.12 7.08
C HIS A 661 3.08 -7.90 7.47
N THR A 662 3.50 -6.70 7.09
CA THR A 662 2.76 -5.46 7.38
C THR A 662 1.35 -5.53 6.77
N GLN A 663 0.35 -5.14 7.54
CA GLN A 663 -1.04 -5.14 7.08
C GLN A 663 -1.25 -4.04 6.05
N TYR A 664 -1.66 -4.42 4.85
CA TYR A 664 -1.98 -3.52 3.75
C TYR A 664 -3.39 -3.77 3.23
N ASP A 665 -3.91 -2.79 2.51
CA ASP A 665 -4.97 -2.97 1.54
C ASP A 665 -4.63 -2.28 0.22
N SER A 666 -5.45 -2.44 -0.84
CA SER A 666 -5.20 -1.77 -2.13
C SER A 666 -5.02 -0.24 -2.00
N ALA A 667 -5.63 0.40 -1.00
CA ALA A 667 -5.51 1.84 -0.75
C ALA A 667 -4.22 2.22 0.01
N SER A 668 -3.42 1.25 0.45
CA SER A 668 -2.05 1.46 0.94
C SER A 668 -1.15 2.07 -0.14
N ILE A 669 -1.47 1.85 -1.42
CA ILE A 669 -0.81 2.52 -2.55
C ILE A 669 -1.07 4.03 -2.50
N LEU A 670 -2.30 4.44 -2.18
CA LEU A 670 -2.65 5.84 -1.99
C LEU A 670 -1.92 6.45 -0.80
N ARG A 671 -1.73 5.69 0.28
CA ARG A 671 -0.92 6.12 1.44
C ARG A 671 0.53 6.34 1.04
N ALA A 672 1.13 5.40 0.31
CA ALA A 672 2.50 5.53 -0.18
C ALA A 672 2.67 6.79 -1.03
N ILE A 673 1.77 7.04 -1.98
CA ILE A 673 1.78 8.25 -2.82
C ILE A 673 1.56 9.51 -1.97
N THR A 674 0.60 9.49 -1.06
CA THR A 674 0.25 10.63 -0.19
C THR A 674 1.41 11.03 0.69
N HIS A 675 1.99 10.06 1.42
CA HIS A 675 3.13 10.31 2.30
C HIS A 675 4.36 10.70 1.49
N ARG A 676 4.60 10.05 0.34
CA ARG A 676 5.75 10.38 -0.49
C ARG A 676 5.71 11.81 -0.97
N PHE A 677 4.59 12.26 -1.54
CA PHE A 677 4.49 13.56 -2.18
C PHE A 677 3.86 14.66 -1.28
N ASN A 678 3.72 14.36 0.01
CA ASN A 678 3.11 15.25 1.01
C ASN A 678 1.76 15.81 0.53
N LEU A 679 0.88 14.91 0.11
CA LEU A 679 -0.47 15.24 -0.37
C LEU A 679 -1.45 15.31 0.81
N PRO A 680 -2.57 16.05 0.68
CA PRO A 680 -3.70 15.91 1.60
C PRO A 680 -4.21 14.46 1.64
N VAL A 681 -4.63 13.99 2.82
CA VAL A 681 -5.22 12.65 2.98
C VAL A 681 -6.62 12.61 2.35
N LEU A 682 -6.91 11.59 1.56
CA LEU A 682 -8.25 11.35 1.01
C LEU A 682 -9.25 10.96 2.11
N ASP A 683 -10.49 11.43 2.00
CA ASP A 683 -11.56 11.14 2.98
C ASP A 683 -11.82 9.65 3.17
N GLY A 684 -11.67 8.86 2.08
CA GLY A 684 -11.78 7.41 2.10
C GLY A 684 -10.74 6.73 3.00
N LEU A 685 -9.49 7.20 2.96
CA LEU A 685 -8.41 6.71 3.84
C LEU A 685 -8.71 7.04 5.31
N THR A 686 -9.18 8.26 5.58
CA THR A 686 -9.58 8.70 6.93
C THR A 686 -10.74 7.84 7.46
N THR A 687 -11.70 7.51 6.60
CA THR A 687 -12.84 6.65 6.96
C THR A 687 -12.37 5.23 7.29
N ARG A 688 -11.47 4.68 6.48
CA ARG A 688 -10.84 3.37 6.70
C ARG A 688 -10.09 3.31 8.02
N ASP A 689 -9.26 4.32 8.32
CA ASP A 689 -8.47 4.37 9.56
C ASP A 689 -9.36 4.42 10.82
N LYS A 690 -10.43 5.21 10.78
CA LYS A 690 -11.41 5.27 11.88
C LYS A 690 -12.12 3.94 12.08
N ALA A 691 -12.47 3.25 11.00
CA ALA A 691 -13.14 1.95 11.06
C ALA A 691 -12.21 0.87 11.66
N LEU A 692 -10.94 0.83 11.22
CA LEU A 692 -9.92 -0.05 11.78
C LEU A 692 -9.68 0.23 13.27
N ALA A 693 -9.52 1.51 13.65
CA ALA A 693 -9.35 1.87 15.06
C ALA A 693 -10.56 1.45 15.92
N THR A 694 -11.78 1.61 15.40
CA THR A 694 -13.01 1.18 16.08
C THR A 694 -13.08 -0.34 16.29
N SER A 695 -12.48 -1.12 15.40
CA SER A 695 -12.38 -2.57 15.52
C SER A 695 -11.13 -3.06 16.29
N GLY A 696 -10.29 -2.13 16.77
CA GLY A 696 -9.04 -2.45 17.47
C GLY A 696 -7.88 -2.84 16.55
N ALA A 697 -8.03 -2.67 15.23
CA ALA A 697 -6.97 -2.91 14.25
C ALA A 697 -6.05 -1.69 14.11
N LYS A 698 -4.80 -1.94 13.72
CA LYS A 698 -3.85 -0.88 13.35
C LYS A 698 -4.22 -0.27 11.99
N PRO A 699 -3.83 0.99 11.73
CA PRO A 699 -3.91 1.56 10.38
C PRO A 699 -3.16 0.71 9.35
N MET A 700 -3.58 0.80 8.10
CA MET A 700 -2.87 0.15 7.00
C MET A 700 -1.52 0.81 6.76
N GLY A 701 -0.52 0.02 6.36
CA GLY A 701 0.80 0.53 5.99
C GLY A 701 0.82 1.23 4.63
N ASP A 702 2.00 1.62 4.18
CA ASP A 702 2.26 2.39 2.96
C ASP A 702 3.46 1.84 2.15
N PHE A 703 3.78 0.55 2.34
CA PHE A 703 4.92 -0.17 1.78
C PHE A 703 6.31 0.33 2.20
N SER A 704 6.42 1.38 3.01
CA SER A 704 7.71 1.89 3.47
C SER A 704 8.44 0.91 4.40
N ALA A 705 7.71 0.01 5.07
CA ALA A 705 8.28 -1.03 5.91
C ALA A 705 9.19 -2.01 5.14
N ALA A 706 8.93 -2.22 3.84
CA ALA A 706 9.77 -3.04 2.97
C ALA A 706 11.07 -2.34 2.53
N LEU A 707 11.16 -1.01 2.70
CA LEU A 707 12.29 -0.22 2.25
C LEU A 707 13.39 -0.15 3.31
N ALA A 708 14.63 -0.18 2.84
CA ALA A 708 15.82 0.17 3.57
C ALA A 708 16.15 1.65 3.34
N LEU A 709 16.78 2.27 4.33
CA LEU A 709 17.15 3.68 4.28
C LEU A 709 18.23 3.96 3.21
N THR A 710 19.08 2.97 2.93
CA THR A 710 20.11 3.03 1.88
C THR A 710 19.82 2.03 0.77
N PRO A 711 20.28 2.28 -0.47
CA PRO A 711 20.19 1.32 -1.56
C PRO A 711 20.75 -0.07 -1.20
N GLN A 712 20.12 -1.10 -1.72
CA GLN A 712 20.44 -2.52 -1.59
C GLN A 712 20.98 -3.12 -2.90
N GLU A 713 20.83 -2.40 -4.02
CA GLU A 713 21.35 -2.72 -5.35
C GLU A 713 22.36 -1.68 -5.85
#